data_AF-A0A1Q6GBS3-F1
#
_entry.id   AF-A0A1Q6GBS3-F1
#
_cell.length_a   1.000
_cell.length_b   1.000
_cell.length_c   1.000
_cell.angle_alpha   90.00
_cell.angle_beta   90.00
_cell.angle_gamma   90.00
#
_symmetry.space_group_name_H-M   'P 1'
#
loop_
_entity.id
_entity.type
_entity.pdbx_description
1 polymer ?
#
loop_
_entity_poly.entity_id
_entity_poly.type
_entity_poly.pdbx_seq_one_letter_code
_entity_poly.pdbx_strand_id
1 'polypeptide(L)'
;MKKFITLMMCVVLYAGSALAQQIKGDFEEWEDCYPAEGKLVGKQPVGWTASNVYQIIVGKEFVFPDAGRTGTGAKIMNDYVGMLGIGANAPAFVTLGKMWVFADMSGMLGGNDMSNGGVNGGIDFTYRPDSLTVYYKRKLGTEKPNETAKVLVYLWKGTFKSKIINSHSGNDVTYVEVDDQDRAILGKEIIPAETKGDGVLIASTEYTITKETEGDGWVRLSIPVNYVEGENGKLVPEKMNIVFSGGNYWVRADIGKENTLWVDDAALVYNAKLSSVTLGGEELTGFDPDKFEYNLAYNEHNKAIVAKAFGKDAVVTEATTKEDANEVIKTLTVTCADNATSDVNKTYVYTLTFKGSYVDDITAPADMSQVYGDGFEIPFTSTNTEVPFTYTIGSDKVLKYDSETKKFYAIGAGTTTVVAHQEKEGALPAVSDPVTVTIEKASLTMTLKAWCQRGKTISFNTSSSVAANGTDYGVEFEYEGLKNDDGEGTIVDVVHKIFDTKNIYISSGAAGKEATDEVIGNYRPIVFSFTGSSDPLTTVSTNNYNVTFVNNGAEIRKTFLTVYPYYDLDGTKVNLNKNDAQGLFVYGSDIDYRITYSGFVYKEDAAVMEALGNDTVNVVFDKAPKTAAVGEVVPLTVKFPQKVLDNYEFKTYTGLTVKALKAYTVENAEKIEKVYGDAPFEAPFIVKNDKGESVDYTITPSSTSRLTVSGKTLTIKSAYASTYVTIKVAANDEYMALSKRVDIPIAKAPLTVTAKDVALLIGSPAPETFELTYDGFVYDEDVAKAFGTKVPVAALEKEIPSDAKVGDEFAIAITKGTAANYEVTYVNGVLKITAPTGIDNNSLSDVRVYSENGAICVANNEATETIEVYTTQGVKVYEGTDNVISTNIDKDVMYVVRVGSYVAKIVVR
;
A
#
# COMPACT_ATOMS: atom_id res chain seq x y z
N MET A 1 45.56 -23.45 49.27
CA MET A 1 46.89 -23.10 48.70
C MET A 1 46.71 -21.84 47.86
N LYS A 2 47.50 -20.80 48.16
CA LYS A 2 47.31 -19.42 47.72
C LYS A 2 47.60 -19.29 46.22
N LYS A 3 46.62 -18.82 45.44
CA LYS A 3 46.81 -18.36 44.06
C LYS A 3 47.43 -16.96 44.13
N PHE A 4 48.68 -16.82 43.70
CA PHE A 4 49.28 -15.51 43.42
C PHE A 4 48.81 -15.07 42.03
N ILE A 5 47.95 -14.05 42.00
CA ILE A 5 47.64 -13.28 40.79
C ILE A 5 48.69 -12.18 40.73
N THR A 6 49.64 -12.28 39.81
CA THR A 6 50.55 -11.18 39.48
C THR A 6 49.80 -10.25 38.53
N LEU A 7 49.28 -9.16 39.09
CA LEU A 7 48.70 -8.04 38.37
C LEU A 7 49.85 -7.24 37.73
N MET A 8 50.10 -7.42 36.43
CA MET A 8 51.03 -6.58 35.68
C MET A 8 50.29 -5.30 35.26
N MET A 9 50.59 -4.23 35.97
CA MET A 9 49.96 -2.92 35.90
C MET A 9 50.28 -2.25 34.55
N CYS A 10 49.31 -2.17 33.64
CA CYS A 10 49.37 -1.24 32.50
C CYS A 10 49.27 0.19 33.05
N VAL A 11 50.40 0.83 33.28
CA VAL A 11 50.45 2.26 33.59
C VAL A 11 50.26 3.03 32.30
N VAL A 12 49.01 3.37 31.98
CA VAL A 12 48.69 4.42 31.01
C VAL A 12 48.82 5.75 31.75
N LEU A 13 49.97 6.42 31.60
CA LEU A 13 50.14 7.80 32.05
C LEU A 13 49.38 8.72 31.09
N TYR A 14 48.26 9.25 31.56
CA TYR A 14 47.58 10.39 30.92
C TYR A 14 48.36 11.67 31.29
N ALA A 15 49.07 12.26 30.33
CA ALA A 15 49.56 13.63 30.36
C ALA A 15 48.97 14.41 29.16
N GLY A 16 48.61 15.68 29.38
CA GLY A 16 47.78 16.49 28.50
C GLY A 16 48.51 16.96 27.22
N SER A 17 47.88 16.68 26.08
CA SER A 17 48.39 16.72 24.70
C SER A 17 48.76 18.09 24.11
N ALA A 18 49.90 18.15 23.41
CA ALA A 18 50.04 18.90 22.15
C ALA A 18 49.80 17.91 20.99
N LEU A 19 48.90 18.22 20.05
CA LEU A 19 48.47 17.29 18.99
C LEU A 19 49.29 17.43 17.70
N ALA A 20 49.50 16.30 17.00
CA ALA A 20 50.06 16.23 15.65
C ALA A 20 49.45 17.25 14.68
N GLN A 21 50.22 17.74 13.70
CA GLN A 21 49.68 18.70 12.73
C GLN A 21 48.60 18.00 11.88
N GLN A 22 47.37 18.42 12.15
CA GLN A 22 46.16 17.92 11.53
C GLN A 22 45.49 19.05 10.73
N ILE A 23 44.63 18.67 9.79
CA ILE A 23 43.78 19.60 9.03
C ILE A 23 42.42 19.76 9.73
N LYS A 24 41.76 20.90 9.55
CA LYS A 24 40.37 21.10 9.98
C LYS A 24 39.40 20.41 9.02
N GLY A 25 39.48 19.08 8.92
CA GLY A 25 38.72 18.29 7.95
C GLY A 25 37.40 17.71 8.49
N ASP A 26 36.99 18.08 9.70
CA ASP A 26 35.66 17.77 10.25
C ASP A 26 34.55 18.64 9.62
N PHE A 27 34.91 19.76 8.98
CA PHE A 27 33.99 20.68 8.29
C PHE A 27 32.83 21.22 9.15
N GLU A 28 33.00 21.27 10.48
CA GLU A 28 31.95 21.73 11.40
C GLU A 28 31.87 23.27 11.52
N GLU A 29 32.99 23.96 11.32
CA GLU A 29 33.08 25.42 11.43
C GLU A 29 33.11 26.09 10.05
N TRP A 30 32.27 27.12 9.85
CA TRP A 30 32.15 27.85 8.57
C TRP A 30 32.22 29.37 8.77
N GLU A 31 32.88 30.05 7.84
CA GLU A 31 33.05 31.50 7.80
C GLU A 31 32.52 32.11 6.49
N ASP A 32 32.34 33.43 6.49
CA ASP A 32 31.94 34.17 5.29
C ASP A 32 33.03 34.10 4.20
N CYS A 33 32.64 33.74 2.98
CA CYS A 33 33.58 33.63 1.86
C CYS A 33 33.61 34.93 1.05
N TYR A 34 34.80 35.52 0.90
CA TYR A 34 35.02 36.75 0.13
C TYR A 34 35.99 36.50 -1.04
N PRO A 35 35.52 35.93 -2.17
CA PRO A 35 36.40 35.61 -3.30
C PRO A 35 36.95 36.83 -4.05
N ALA A 36 36.41 38.02 -3.79
CA ALA A 36 36.98 39.29 -4.21
C ALA A 36 36.86 40.32 -3.07
N GLU A 37 37.73 41.33 -3.05
CA GLU A 37 37.80 42.32 -1.96
C GLU A 37 36.43 42.98 -1.70
N GLY A 38 35.91 42.78 -0.47
CA GLY A 38 34.61 43.31 -0.04
C GLY A 38 33.38 42.66 -0.71
N LYS A 39 33.54 41.55 -1.42
CA LYS A 39 32.45 40.84 -2.13
C LYS A 39 32.14 39.51 -1.46
N LEU A 40 31.11 39.48 -0.61
CA LEU A 40 30.62 38.27 0.05
C LEU A 40 29.92 37.36 -0.97
N VAL A 41 30.36 36.10 -1.07
CA VAL A 41 29.73 35.05 -1.88
C VAL A 41 29.73 33.75 -1.09
N GLY A 42 28.64 33.53 -0.35
CA GLY A 42 28.41 32.28 0.36
C GLY A 42 29.32 32.07 1.58
N LYS A 43 29.51 30.81 1.94
CA LYS A 43 30.36 30.37 3.07
C LYS A 43 31.54 29.53 2.58
N GLN A 44 32.56 29.41 3.42
CA GLN A 44 33.66 28.45 3.27
C GLN A 44 33.99 27.79 4.61
N PRO A 45 34.51 26.55 4.64
CA PRO A 45 34.95 25.93 5.89
C PRO A 45 36.14 26.69 6.47
N VAL A 46 36.18 26.88 7.79
CA VAL A 46 37.29 27.58 8.45
C VAL A 46 38.60 26.84 8.21
N GLY A 47 39.61 27.55 7.71
CA GLY A 47 40.90 26.97 7.35
C GLY A 47 40.97 26.37 5.94
N TRP A 48 39.89 26.49 5.16
CA TRP A 48 39.84 26.10 3.76
C TRP A 48 39.34 27.25 2.88
N THR A 49 39.81 27.29 1.64
CA THR A 49 39.33 28.19 0.60
C THR A 49 38.33 27.46 -0.30
N ALA A 50 37.10 27.98 -0.37
CA ALA A 50 36.09 27.51 -1.32
C ALA A 50 36.32 28.12 -2.71
N SER A 51 35.98 27.38 -3.77
CA SER A 51 36.03 27.87 -5.15
C SER A 51 34.89 28.83 -5.52
N ASN A 52 34.19 29.40 -4.54
CA ASN A 52 33.15 30.41 -4.76
C ASN A 52 33.78 31.59 -5.52
N VAL A 53 33.04 32.20 -6.45
CA VAL A 53 33.62 33.23 -7.34
C VAL A 53 32.85 34.54 -7.27
N TYR A 54 33.56 35.65 -7.45
CA TYR A 54 32.98 36.92 -7.83
C TYR A 54 33.80 37.52 -8.97
N GLN A 55 33.23 37.54 -10.18
CA GLN A 55 33.88 38.07 -11.38
C GLN A 55 32.87 38.88 -12.19
N ILE A 56 33.29 40.06 -12.66
CA ILE A 56 32.50 40.91 -13.56
C ILE A 56 31.05 41.05 -13.06
N ILE A 57 30.92 41.56 -11.84
CA ILE A 57 29.65 41.76 -11.10
C ILE A 57 28.78 40.52 -10.83
N VAL A 58 29.23 39.31 -11.20
CA VAL A 58 28.55 38.03 -10.94
C VAL A 58 29.21 37.29 -9.79
N GLY A 59 28.45 37.04 -8.72
CA GLY A 59 28.83 36.16 -7.62
C GLY A 59 28.17 34.79 -7.75
N LYS A 60 28.91 33.70 -7.51
CA LYS A 60 28.37 32.34 -7.52
C LYS A 60 29.02 31.48 -6.43
N GLU A 61 28.15 30.88 -5.61
CA GLU A 61 28.53 29.88 -4.62
C GLU A 61 28.53 28.48 -5.26
N PHE A 62 29.56 27.71 -4.95
CA PHE A 62 29.80 26.34 -5.42
C PHE A 62 30.05 25.37 -4.28
N VAL A 63 30.50 25.87 -3.12
CA VAL A 63 30.74 25.10 -1.90
C VAL A 63 29.78 25.57 -0.82
N PHE A 64 29.09 24.63 -0.18
CA PHE A 64 28.03 24.89 0.79
C PHE A 64 28.24 24.03 2.04
N PRO A 65 27.88 24.54 3.25
CA PRO A 65 27.61 23.67 4.38
C PRO A 65 26.39 22.81 4.10
N ASP A 66 26.47 21.50 4.35
CA ASP A 66 25.36 20.56 4.22
C ASP A 66 25.47 19.46 5.29
N ALA A 67 24.48 18.57 5.40
CA ALA A 67 24.51 17.47 6.36
C ALA A 67 25.70 16.54 6.11
N GLY A 68 26.60 16.45 7.09
CA GLY A 68 27.78 15.59 7.13
C GLY A 68 27.43 14.13 7.47
N ARG A 69 28.46 13.29 7.57
CA ARG A 69 28.42 11.99 8.23
C ARG A 69 28.30 12.19 9.75
N THR A 70 29.04 13.17 10.25
CA THR A 70 28.89 13.75 11.58
C THR A 70 28.64 15.24 11.39
N GLY A 71 27.65 15.80 12.09
CA GLY A 71 27.35 17.24 12.02
C GLY A 71 27.25 17.81 10.59
N THR A 72 28.16 18.72 10.27
CA THR A 72 28.20 19.49 9.01
C THR A 72 29.35 19.00 8.11
N GLY A 73 29.05 18.72 6.85
CA GLY A 73 30.05 18.41 5.81
C GLY A 73 30.08 19.48 4.72
N ALA A 74 31.08 19.38 3.83
CA ALA A 74 31.20 20.27 2.68
C ALA A 74 30.53 19.66 1.45
N LYS A 75 29.49 20.32 0.91
CA LYS A 75 28.90 20.02 -0.39
C LYS A 75 29.59 20.85 -1.47
N ILE A 76 30.16 20.17 -2.45
CA ILE A 76 30.96 20.74 -3.54
C ILE A 76 30.23 20.44 -4.86
N MET A 77 29.55 21.42 -5.43
CA MET A 77 28.63 21.24 -6.55
C MET A 77 29.01 22.11 -7.74
N ASN A 78 29.34 21.48 -8.86
CA ASN A 78 29.57 22.18 -10.13
C ASN A 78 28.30 22.90 -10.58
N ASP A 79 28.43 24.11 -11.10
CA ASP A 79 27.29 24.83 -11.67
C ASP A 79 27.74 25.83 -12.75
N TYR A 80 26.77 26.31 -13.50
CA TYR A 80 26.93 27.38 -14.47
C TYR A 80 27.11 28.73 -13.78
N VAL A 81 28.12 29.50 -14.19
CA VAL A 81 28.31 30.91 -13.82
C VAL A 81 28.28 31.78 -15.07
N GLY A 82 27.46 32.83 -15.04
CA GLY A 82 27.27 33.74 -16.16
C GLY A 82 26.14 34.73 -15.97
N MET A 83 26.01 35.66 -16.92
CA MET A 83 24.97 36.69 -16.95
C MET A 83 24.46 36.89 -18.38
N LEU A 84 23.15 37.13 -18.55
CA LEU A 84 22.51 37.36 -19.85
C LEU A 84 22.82 36.29 -20.92
N GLY A 85 22.95 35.02 -20.50
CA GLY A 85 23.21 33.89 -21.42
C GLY A 85 24.68 33.72 -21.81
N ILE A 86 25.59 34.50 -21.25
CA ILE A 86 27.04 34.41 -21.46
C ILE A 86 27.66 33.82 -20.19
N GLY A 87 28.31 32.67 -20.28
CA GLY A 87 28.78 31.93 -19.12
C GLY A 87 29.25 30.52 -19.47
N ALA A 88 29.70 29.78 -18.46
CA ALA A 88 30.11 28.39 -18.60
C ALA A 88 29.96 27.65 -17.27
N ASN A 89 29.97 26.31 -17.34
CA ASN A 89 30.11 25.48 -16.17
C ASN A 89 31.51 25.68 -15.56
N ALA A 90 31.55 25.85 -14.24
CA ALA A 90 32.77 25.99 -13.48
C ALA A 90 32.93 24.80 -12.51
N PRO A 91 34.16 24.29 -12.33
CA PRO A 91 34.42 23.23 -11.38
C PRO A 91 34.28 23.78 -9.95
N ALA A 92 33.55 23.06 -9.11
CA ALA A 92 33.51 23.28 -7.68
C ALA A 92 34.66 22.54 -7.00
N PHE A 93 35.35 23.21 -6.08
CA PHE A 93 36.35 22.58 -5.22
C PHE A 93 36.55 23.35 -3.92
N VAL A 94 37.15 22.68 -2.94
CA VAL A 94 37.63 23.28 -1.69
C VAL A 94 39.09 22.87 -1.47
N THR A 95 39.92 23.79 -0.97
CA THR A 95 41.37 23.61 -0.90
C THR A 95 42.02 24.26 0.33
N LEU A 96 43.20 23.77 0.75
CA LEU A 96 44.04 24.43 1.77
C LEU A 96 44.87 25.59 1.20
N GLY A 97 44.97 25.70 -0.13
CA GLY A 97 45.63 26.80 -0.82
C GLY A 97 44.71 27.99 -1.08
N LYS A 98 45.14 28.89 -1.95
CA LYS A 98 44.33 30.04 -2.41
C LYS A 98 43.86 29.80 -3.84
N MET A 99 42.56 29.91 -4.08
CA MET A 99 42.03 29.85 -5.43
C MET A 99 42.39 31.10 -6.24
N TRP A 100 42.46 30.96 -7.56
CA TRP A 100 42.48 32.08 -8.51
C TRP A 100 41.61 31.73 -9.71
N VAL A 101 41.06 32.76 -10.36
CA VAL A 101 40.20 32.61 -11.54
C VAL A 101 40.41 33.77 -12.49
N PHE A 102 40.43 33.47 -13.79
CA PHE A 102 40.47 34.41 -14.90
C PHE A 102 39.28 34.13 -15.82
N ALA A 103 38.40 35.11 -16.03
CA ALA A 103 37.21 34.98 -16.86
C ALA A 103 37.34 35.83 -18.15
N ASP A 104 37.34 35.17 -19.31
CA ASP A 104 37.40 35.81 -20.62
C ASP A 104 36.00 35.96 -21.23
N MET A 105 35.36 37.10 -21.01
CA MET A 105 34.02 37.34 -21.56
C MET A 105 33.99 37.48 -23.07
N SER A 106 35.08 37.95 -23.69
CA SER A 106 35.13 38.13 -25.14
C SER A 106 35.23 36.79 -25.85
N GLY A 107 36.05 35.87 -25.32
CA GLY A 107 36.17 34.51 -25.80
C GLY A 107 34.88 33.72 -25.61
N MET A 108 34.24 33.84 -24.44
CA MET A 108 32.96 33.17 -24.14
C MET A 108 31.79 33.64 -25.03
N LEU A 109 31.90 34.80 -25.68
CA LEU A 109 30.92 35.37 -26.61
C LEU A 109 31.06 34.93 -28.08
N GLY A 110 32.00 34.01 -28.38
CA GLY A 110 32.24 33.50 -29.72
C GLY A 110 33.67 33.70 -30.26
N GLY A 111 34.62 34.04 -29.37
CA GLY A 111 36.06 34.06 -29.65
C GLY A 111 36.78 32.80 -29.14
N ASN A 112 38.11 32.86 -29.02
CA ASN A 112 38.91 31.82 -28.37
C ASN A 112 38.87 32.02 -26.85
N ASP A 113 38.14 31.18 -26.12
CA ASP A 113 37.96 31.28 -24.66
C ASP A 113 39.26 31.01 -23.91
N MET A 114 39.84 32.05 -23.30
CA MET A 114 41.05 31.98 -22.48
C MET A 114 40.80 31.82 -20.98
N SER A 115 39.55 31.57 -20.57
CA SER A 115 39.19 31.44 -19.16
C SER A 115 39.96 30.31 -18.48
N ASN A 116 40.48 30.59 -17.29
CA ASN A 116 41.32 29.64 -16.56
C ASN A 116 41.16 29.83 -15.04
N GLY A 117 41.65 28.87 -14.28
CA GLY A 117 41.65 28.93 -12.82
C GLY A 117 42.39 27.75 -12.22
N GLY A 118 42.56 27.81 -10.90
CA GLY A 118 43.24 26.77 -10.15
C GLY A 118 43.60 27.27 -8.75
N VAL A 119 44.65 26.69 -8.19
CA VAL A 119 45.10 26.98 -6.83
C VAL A 119 46.58 27.35 -6.80
N ASN A 120 46.90 28.34 -5.96
CA ASN A 120 48.26 28.74 -5.63
C ASN A 120 48.51 28.55 -4.12
N GLY A 121 49.68 28.04 -3.76
CA GLY A 121 50.09 27.86 -2.38
C GLY A 121 49.36 26.72 -1.65
N GLY A 122 49.45 26.76 -0.32
CA GLY A 122 48.93 25.77 0.61
C GLY A 122 49.13 26.24 2.04
N ILE A 123 49.16 25.30 2.98
CA ILE A 123 49.50 25.56 4.37
C ILE A 123 50.97 25.25 4.65
N ASP A 124 51.56 25.92 5.64
CA ASP A 124 52.84 25.53 6.21
C ASP A 124 52.71 24.13 6.82
N PHE A 125 53.56 23.20 6.40
CA PHE A 125 53.43 21.81 6.77
C PHE A 125 54.76 21.07 6.75
N THR A 126 55.15 20.51 7.90
CA THR A 126 56.47 19.89 8.10
C THR A 126 56.43 18.41 8.42
N TYR A 127 55.27 17.77 8.27
CA TYR A 127 55.04 16.37 8.65
C TYR A 127 54.93 15.45 7.44
N ARG A 128 54.90 14.14 7.69
CA ARG A 128 54.90 13.12 6.64
C ARG A 128 53.82 12.08 6.85
N PRO A 129 52.55 12.39 6.54
CA PRO A 129 51.45 11.45 6.70
C PRO A 129 51.55 10.30 5.71
N ASP A 130 51.05 9.14 6.10
CA ASP A 130 51.00 7.94 5.25
C ASP A 130 49.78 7.95 4.32
N SER A 131 48.65 8.49 4.81
CA SER A 131 47.42 8.59 4.02
C SER A 131 46.54 9.74 4.47
N LEU A 132 45.68 10.19 3.55
CA LEU A 132 44.49 11.01 3.84
C LEU A 132 43.28 10.08 3.92
N THR A 133 42.54 10.12 5.02
CA THR A 133 41.22 9.49 5.11
C THR A 133 40.14 10.54 4.98
N VAL A 134 39.02 10.20 4.34
CA VAL A 134 37.86 11.09 4.16
C VAL A 134 36.62 10.25 3.90
N TYR A 135 35.46 10.70 4.35
CA TYR A 135 34.18 10.13 3.93
C TYR A 135 33.58 10.98 2.81
N TYR A 136 32.98 10.34 1.82
CA TYR A 136 32.35 11.05 0.71
C TYR A 136 30.99 10.47 0.32
N LYS A 137 30.20 11.31 -0.34
CA LYS A 137 29.06 10.92 -1.20
C LYS A 137 29.24 11.56 -2.56
N ARG A 138 28.82 10.87 -3.62
CA ARG A 138 28.86 11.41 -4.99
C ARG A 138 27.52 11.24 -5.69
N LYS A 139 27.08 12.31 -6.37
CA LYS A 139 25.90 12.34 -7.24
C LYS A 139 26.25 12.98 -8.58
N LEU A 140 25.78 12.39 -9.66
CA LEU A 140 25.99 12.86 -11.03
C LEU A 140 24.72 13.58 -11.52
N GLY A 141 24.92 14.76 -12.10
CA GLY A 141 23.93 15.53 -12.84
C GLY A 141 23.70 14.95 -14.24
N THR A 142 22.77 15.56 -14.97
CA THR A 142 22.31 15.04 -16.27
C THR A 142 23.14 15.49 -17.47
N GLU A 143 23.90 16.58 -17.35
CA GLU A 143 24.63 17.17 -18.49
C GLU A 143 25.89 16.37 -18.86
N LYS A 144 26.67 15.95 -17.86
CA LYS A 144 27.87 15.11 -18.04
C LYS A 144 27.85 13.95 -17.03
N PRO A 145 27.00 12.94 -17.25
CA PRO A 145 26.77 11.85 -16.28
C PRO A 145 27.94 10.87 -16.16
N ASN A 146 29.07 11.12 -16.85
CA ASN A 146 30.30 10.33 -16.77
C ASN A 146 31.49 11.14 -16.24
N GLU A 147 31.28 12.37 -15.78
CA GLU A 147 32.34 13.20 -15.21
C GLU A 147 32.91 12.55 -13.92
N THR A 148 34.21 12.67 -13.71
CA THR A 148 34.89 12.15 -12.51
C THR A 148 35.24 13.27 -11.52
N ALA A 149 35.12 13.02 -10.21
CA ALA A 149 35.69 13.89 -9.19
C ALA A 149 37.17 13.60 -8.96
N LYS A 150 37.87 14.56 -8.35
CA LYS A 150 39.29 14.45 -8.01
C LYS A 150 39.55 14.80 -6.55
N VAL A 151 40.46 14.05 -5.94
CA VAL A 151 41.11 14.42 -4.68
C VAL A 151 42.61 14.52 -4.95
N LEU A 152 43.19 15.68 -4.68
CA LEU A 152 44.63 15.93 -4.84
C LEU A 152 45.25 16.09 -3.45
N VAL A 153 46.37 15.43 -3.21
CA VAL A 153 47.20 15.62 -2.01
C VAL A 153 48.63 15.78 -2.46
N TYR A 154 49.29 16.88 -2.11
CA TYR A 154 50.68 17.09 -2.51
C TYR A 154 51.47 17.91 -1.49
N LEU A 155 52.75 17.57 -1.37
CA LEU A 155 53.68 18.10 -0.39
C LEU A 155 54.96 18.52 -1.11
N TRP A 156 55.50 19.68 -0.75
CA TRP A 156 56.70 20.21 -1.37
C TRP A 156 57.54 21.02 -0.40
N LYS A 157 58.76 21.31 -0.86
CA LYS A 157 59.75 22.16 -0.19
C LYS A 157 60.19 23.27 -1.14
N GLY A 158 60.54 24.44 -0.62
CA GLY A 158 60.91 25.60 -1.44
C GLY A 158 59.70 26.21 -2.14
N THR A 159 59.94 26.86 -3.27
CA THR A 159 58.93 27.61 -4.04
C THR A 159 58.97 27.24 -5.52
N PHE A 160 57.84 26.81 -6.06
CA PHE A 160 57.66 26.66 -7.51
C PHE A 160 57.23 27.99 -8.11
N LYS A 161 57.84 28.40 -9.23
CA LYS A 161 57.53 29.65 -9.92
C LYS A 161 56.84 29.35 -11.25
N SER A 162 55.72 30.00 -11.51
CA SER A 162 54.95 29.87 -12.77
C SER A 162 54.19 31.15 -13.10
N LYS A 163 53.51 31.21 -14.24
CA LYS A 163 52.71 32.37 -14.66
C LYS A 163 51.24 32.01 -14.82
N ILE A 164 50.35 32.91 -14.38
CA ILE A 164 48.90 32.87 -14.65
C ILE A 164 48.46 34.06 -15.47
N ILE A 165 47.32 33.94 -16.16
CA ILE A 165 46.76 35.04 -16.95
C ILE A 165 46.26 36.12 -15.99
N ASN A 166 46.67 37.36 -16.24
CA ASN A 166 46.26 38.53 -15.47
C ASN A 166 45.20 39.36 -16.22
N SER A 167 45.40 39.58 -17.52
CA SER A 167 44.43 40.24 -18.39
C SER A 167 44.71 39.91 -19.86
N HIS A 168 43.76 40.19 -20.75
CA HIS A 168 44.03 40.23 -22.19
C HIS A 168 43.22 41.34 -22.87
N SER A 169 43.66 41.77 -24.05
CA SER A 169 42.94 42.64 -24.97
C SER A 169 43.07 42.07 -26.38
N GLY A 170 42.04 41.37 -26.86
CA GLY A 170 42.16 40.59 -28.09
C GLY A 170 43.14 39.43 -27.90
N ASN A 171 44.13 39.32 -28.80
CA ASN A 171 45.19 38.29 -28.72
C ASN A 171 46.38 38.69 -27.82
N ASP A 172 46.43 39.92 -27.31
CA ASP A 172 47.49 40.37 -26.43
C ASP A 172 47.17 39.98 -24.99
N VAL A 173 47.96 39.05 -24.43
CA VAL A 173 47.76 38.48 -23.08
C VAL A 173 48.86 38.95 -22.15
N THR A 174 48.47 39.44 -20.97
CA THR A 174 49.41 39.73 -19.89
C THR A 174 49.37 38.62 -18.85
N TYR A 175 50.55 38.31 -18.32
CA TYR A 175 50.74 37.27 -17.31
C TYR A 175 51.31 37.87 -16.04
N VAL A 176 50.96 37.28 -14.90
CA VAL A 176 51.56 37.57 -13.60
C VAL A 176 52.24 36.32 -13.08
N GLU A 177 53.45 36.49 -12.53
CA GLU A 177 54.16 35.41 -11.86
C GLU A 177 53.46 35.09 -10.54
N VAL A 178 53.31 33.80 -10.26
CA VAL A 178 52.74 33.30 -9.00
C VAL A 178 53.61 32.18 -8.44
N ASP A 179 53.56 32.10 -7.12
CA ASP A 179 54.25 31.09 -6.33
C ASP A 179 53.32 29.89 -6.12
N ASP A 180 53.91 28.70 -6.21
CA ASP A 180 53.30 27.44 -5.78
C ASP A 180 51.97 27.13 -6.47
N GLN A 181 51.87 27.39 -7.78
CA GLN A 181 50.73 26.95 -8.59
C GLN A 181 50.64 25.41 -8.61
N ASP A 182 49.45 24.87 -8.40
CA ASP A 182 49.15 23.44 -8.44
C ASP A 182 49.71 22.72 -9.68
N ARG A 183 49.54 23.31 -10.87
CA ARG A 183 50.04 22.79 -12.13
C ARG A 183 51.57 22.77 -12.19
N ALA A 184 52.24 23.78 -11.65
CA ALA A 184 53.71 23.83 -11.62
C ALA A 184 54.29 22.76 -10.68
N ILE A 185 53.72 22.64 -9.48
CA ILE A 185 54.14 21.65 -8.46
C ILE A 185 53.96 20.22 -8.99
N LEU A 186 52.82 19.94 -9.64
CA LEU A 186 52.47 18.61 -10.13
C LEU A 186 53.01 18.29 -11.54
N GLY A 187 53.88 19.16 -12.09
CA GLY A 187 54.50 18.93 -13.40
C GLY A 187 53.50 18.97 -14.58
N LYS A 188 52.38 19.69 -14.42
CA LYS A 188 51.34 19.95 -15.43
C LYS A 188 51.38 21.39 -15.95
N GLU A 189 52.53 22.05 -15.82
CA GLU A 189 52.73 23.47 -16.11
C GLU A 189 52.31 23.82 -17.55
N ILE A 190 51.63 24.95 -17.70
CA ILE A 190 51.14 25.45 -18.99
C ILE A 190 51.98 26.63 -19.48
N ILE A 191 52.50 27.46 -18.58
CA ILE A 191 53.27 28.68 -18.92
C ILE A 191 54.46 28.83 -17.97
N PRO A 192 55.71 28.66 -18.45
CA PRO A 192 56.89 28.74 -17.60
C PRO A 192 57.15 30.15 -17.09
N ALA A 193 57.59 30.26 -15.83
CA ALA A 193 58.17 31.49 -15.30
C ALA A 193 59.58 31.75 -15.88
N GLU A 194 60.05 33.00 -15.79
CA GLU A 194 61.40 33.38 -16.24
C GLU A 194 62.49 32.90 -15.27
N THR A 195 62.12 32.65 -14.01
CA THR A 195 62.98 32.04 -12.99
C THR A 195 62.37 30.71 -12.56
N LYS A 196 63.20 29.67 -12.35
CA LYS A 196 62.70 28.30 -12.07
C LYS A 196 62.23 28.05 -10.63
N GLY A 197 62.44 28.99 -9.70
CA GLY A 197 62.29 28.73 -8.27
C GLY A 197 63.26 27.65 -7.75
N ASP A 198 63.14 27.30 -6.48
CA ASP A 198 63.90 26.24 -5.79
C ASP A 198 63.00 25.07 -5.33
N GLY A 199 61.76 25.03 -5.85
CA GLY A 199 60.74 24.05 -5.50
C GLY A 199 61.14 22.60 -5.78
N VAL A 200 60.90 21.73 -4.79
CA VAL A 200 61.10 20.28 -4.89
C VAL A 200 59.81 19.57 -4.45
N LEU A 201 59.26 18.75 -5.35
CA LEU A 201 58.11 17.90 -5.05
C LEU A 201 58.57 16.73 -4.17
N ILE A 202 57.87 16.51 -3.05
CA ILE A 202 58.22 15.47 -2.06
C ILE A 202 57.24 14.31 -2.14
N ALA A 203 55.96 14.60 -2.30
CA ALA A 203 54.92 13.60 -2.44
C ALA A 203 53.71 14.16 -3.19
N SER A 204 53.02 13.30 -3.93
CA SER A 204 51.78 13.67 -4.61
C SER A 204 50.91 12.44 -4.87
N THR A 205 49.60 12.59 -4.67
CA THR A 205 48.59 11.61 -5.07
C THR A 205 47.42 12.31 -5.74
N GLU A 206 47.01 11.80 -6.90
CA GLU A 206 45.79 12.21 -7.61
C GLU A 206 44.78 11.05 -7.60
N TYR A 207 43.80 11.10 -6.71
CA TYR A 207 42.77 10.07 -6.60
C TYR A 207 41.53 10.45 -7.43
N THR A 208 40.96 9.48 -8.15
CA THR A 208 39.80 9.70 -9.03
C THR A 208 38.57 8.97 -8.51
N ILE A 209 37.46 9.68 -8.37
CA ILE A 209 36.16 9.12 -7.97
C ILE A 209 35.26 9.09 -9.22
N THR A 210 34.92 7.88 -9.69
CA THR A 210 34.27 7.68 -10.99
C THR A 210 32.77 7.36 -10.90
N LYS A 211 32.31 6.71 -9.83
CA LYS A 211 30.93 6.23 -9.69
C LYS A 211 30.15 7.04 -8.66
N GLU A 212 28.83 7.12 -8.86
CA GLU A 212 27.91 7.56 -7.81
C GLU A 212 27.97 6.62 -6.61
N THR A 213 27.62 7.17 -5.46
CA THR A 213 27.44 6.37 -4.24
C THR A 213 26.05 5.72 -4.28
N GLU A 214 25.95 4.44 -3.92
CA GLU A 214 24.66 3.76 -3.84
C GLU A 214 23.87 4.21 -2.60
N GLY A 215 22.64 4.69 -2.80
CA GLY A 215 21.78 5.19 -1.73
C GLY A 215 22.32 6.47 -1.07
N ASP A 216 21.88 6.74 0.16
CA ASP A 216 22.26 7.94 0.93
C ASP A 216 23.47 7.71 1.87
N GLY A 217 24.16 6.57 1.75
CA GLY A 217 25.24 6.17 2.65
C GLY A 217 26.58 6.86 2.36
N TRP A 218 27.38 7.11 3.40
CA TRP A 218 28.74 7.66 3.28
C TRP A 218 29.77 6.56 3.01
N VAL A 219 30.67 6.77 2.06
CA VAL A 219 31.76 5.84 1.74
C VAL A 219 33.07 6.37 2.30
N ARG A 220 33.81 5.54 3.05
CA ARG A 220 35.14 5.89 3.55
C ARG A 220 36.19 5.66 2.45
N LEU A 221 37.03 6.66 2.21
CA LEU A 221 38.25 6.56 1.40
C LEU A 221 39.48 6.67 2.29
N SER A 222 40.53 5.95 1.89
CA SER A 222 41.89 6.10 2.41
C SER A 222 42.81 6.23 1.20
N ILE A 223 43.40 7.41 1.03
CA ILE A 223 44.21 7.80 -0.11
C ILE A 223 45.67 7.80 0.36
N PRO A 224 46.53 6.89 -0.15
CA PRO A 224 47.93 6.88 0.23
C PRO A 224 48.63 8.17 -0.22
N VAL A 225 49.56 8.68 0.58
CA VAL A 225 50.43 9.79 0.20
C VAL A 225 51.68 9.20 -0.45
N ASN A 226 51.77 9.32 -1.78
CA ASN A 226 52.86 8.70 -2.53
C ASN A 226 54.07 9.64 -2.57
N TYR A 227 55.12 9.27 -1.83
CA TYR A 227 56.38 9.99 -1.85
C TYR A 227 57.16 9.72 -3.14
N VAL A 228 57.79 10.76 -3.67
CA VAL A 228 58.66 10.68 -4.85
C VAL A 228 59.82 9.71 -4.56
N GLU A 229 60.17 8.86 -5.51
CA GLU A 229 61.30 7.94 -5.35
C GLU A 229 62.64 8.70 -5.25
N GLY A 230 63.63 8.11 -4.58
CA GLY A 230 64.96 8.69 -4.42
C GLY A 230 65.08 9.75 -3.32
N GLU A 231 66.08 10.64 -3.45
CA GLU A 231 66.43 11.61 -2.39
C GLU A 231 65.35 12.68 -2.17
N ASN A 232 64.62 13.09 -3.22
CA ASN A 232 63.60 14.14 -3.10
C ASN A 232 62.47 13.72 -2.16
N GLY A 233 61.93 12.52 -2.31
CA GLY A 233 60.94 12.00 -1.39
C GLY A 233 61.52 11.49 -0.08
N LYS A 234 62.78 11.79 0.29
CA LYS A 234 63.27 11.66 1.67
C LYS A 234 63.27 13.01 2.41
N LEU A 235 63.17 14.12 1.69
CA LEU A 235 63.15 15.46 2.28
C LEU A 235 61.90 15.69 3.15
N VAL A 236 62.07 16.53 4.16
CA VAL A 236 60.98 17.05 5.00
C VAL A 236 60.25 18.15 4.21
N PRO A 237 58.91 18.10 4.11
CA PRO A 237 58.15 19.15 3.45
C PRO A 237 58.18 20.45 4.22
N GLU A 238 57.91 21.54 3.51
CA GLU A 238 57.67 22.86 4.11
C GLU A 238 56.21 23.28 3.94
N LYS A 239 55.52 22.74 2.92
CA LYS A 239 54.14 23.08 2.58
C LYS A 239 53.35 21.86 2.10
N MET A 240 52.03 21.93 2.29
CA MET A 240 51.06 20.96 1.81
C MET A 240 49.83 21.64 1.22
N ASN A 241 49.23 21.01 0.22
CA ASN A 241 47.86 21.32 -0.16
C ASN A 241 47.03 20.05 -0.38
N ILE A 242 45.74 20.18 -0.11
CA ILE A 242 44.70 19.21 -0.42
C ILE A 242 43.63 19.91 -1.24
N VAL A 243 43.12 19.24 -2.27
CA VAL A 243 41.99 19.72 -3.09
C VAL A 243 40.94 18.63 -3.16
N PHE A 244 39.72 18.93 -2.75
CA PHE A 244 38.55 18.11 -3.04
C PHE A 244 37.74 18.79 -4.14
N SER A 245 37.56 18.14 -5.29
CA SER A 245 36.82 18.70 -6.43
C SER A 245 35.61 17.83 -6.81
N GLY A 246 34.47 18.49 -7.00
CA GLY A 246 33.21 17.85 -7.42
C GLY A 246 33.23 17.33 -8.86
N GLY A 247 34.16 17.84 -9.68
CA GLY A 247 34.29 17.55 -11.10
C GLY A 247 35.71 17.23 -11.57
N ASN A 248 35.88 17.23 -12.89
CA ASN A 248 37.18 17.05 -13.54
C ASN A 248 38.03 18.30 -13.32
N TYR A 249 38.89 18.24 -12.31
CA TYR A 249 39.71 19.39 -11.92
C TYR A 249 40.60 19.96 -13.05
N TRP A 250 41.04 19.12 -14.00
CA TRP A 250 42.04 19.52 -15.00
C TRP A 250 41.45 19.97 -16.34
N VAL A 251 40.27 19.47 -16.72
CA VAL A 251 39.68 19.64 -18.06
C VAL A 251 38.30 20.30 -17.97
N ARG A 252 38.25 21.62 -18.23
CA ARG A 252 37.02 22.43 -18.11
C ARG A 252 35.88 21.99 -19.03
N ALA A 253 36.19 21.46 -20.23
CA ALA A 253 35.17 21.01 -21.19
C ALA A 253 34.35 19.81 -20.69
N ASP A 254 34.86 19.09 -19.69
CA ASP A 254 34.22 17.91 -19.10
C ASP A 254 33.29 18.25 -17.93
N ILE A 255 33.27 19.51 -17.49
CA ILE A 255 32.49 19.94 -16.32
C ILE A 255 31.00 19.91 -16.64
N GLY A 256 30.27 19.01 -15.98
CA GLY A 256 28.81 18.96 -16.02
C GLY A 256 28.21 19.73 -14.86
N LYS A 257 27.15 20.48 -15.15
CA LYS A 257 26.32 21.10 -14.11
C LYS A 257 25.74 20.04 -13.16
N GLU A 258 25.65 20.38 -11.88
CA GLU A 258 25.05 19.59 -10.78
C GLU A 258 25.80 18.30 -10.41
N ASN A 259 26.92 17.99 -11.04
CA ASN A 259 27.84 16.98 -10.53
C ASN A 259 28.36 17.41 -9.14
N THR A 260 28.08 16.59 -8.13
CA THR A 260 28.24 16.96 -6.72
C THR A 260 29.06 15.93 -5.95
N LEU A 261 29.99 16.44 -5.13
CA LEU A 261 30.74 15.67 -4.15
C LEU A 261 30.45 16.25 -2.76
N TRP A 262 30.06 15.39 -1.82
CA TRP A 262 30.08 15.74 -0.40
C TRP A 262 31.33 15.12 0.22
N VAL A 263 32.02 15.86 1.08
CA VAL A 263 33.14 15.36 1.87
C VAL A 263 32.95 15.70 3.33
N ASP A 264 33.38 14.78 4.19
CA ASP A 264 33.36 14.94 5.63
C ASP A 264 34.46 14.10 6.31
N ASP A 265 34.81 14.41 7.56
CA ASP A 265 35.74 13.65 8.40
C ASP A 265 37.12 13.41 7.73
N ALA A 266 37.66 14.44 7.07
CA ALA A 266 38.98 14.39 6.45
C ALA A 266 40.10 14.46 7.51
N ALA A 267 40.98 13.46 7.54
CA ALA A 267 42.06 13.39 8.51
C ALA A 267 43.33 12.77 7.91
N LEU A 268 44.48 13.36 8.26
CA LEU A 268 45.80 12.80 8.01
C LEU A 268 46.10 11.66 8.98
N VAL A 269 46.61 10.55 8.45
CA VAL A 269 46.97 9.34 9.19
C VAL A 269 48.48 9.19 9.27
N TYR A 270 48.97 8.94 10.48
CA TYR A 270 50.37 8.66 10.80
C TYR A 270 50.45 7.29 11.49
N ASN A 271 51.14 6.33 10.87
CA ASN A 271 51.28 4.95 11.32
C ASN A 271 52.53 4.80 12.19
N ALA A 272 52.40 4.22 13.38
CA ALA A 272 53.51 3.99 14.30
C ALA A 272 53.76 2.50 14.61
N LYS A 273 53.33 1.60 13.72
CA LYS A 273 53.54 0.15 13.84
C LYS A 273 54.82 -0.29 13.14
N LEU A 274 55.39 -1.42 13.54
CA LEU A 274 56.49 -2.07 12.80
C LEU A 274 55.98 -2.60 11.45
N SER A 275 56.71 -2.33 10.39
CA SER A 275 56.53 -2.90 9.05
C SER A 275 57.35 -4.18 8.85
N SER A 276 58.46 -4.34 9.56
CA SER A 276 59.26 -5.58 9.55
C SER A 276 60.12 -5.70 10.79
N VAL A 277 60.38 -6.93 11.23
CA VAL A 277 61.43 -7.26 12.20
C VAL A 277 62.28 -8.39 11.64
N THR A 278 63.60 -8.28 11.75
CA THR A 278 64.54 -9.36 11.45
C THR A 278 65.32 -9.73 12.70
N LEU A 279 65.58 -11.03 12.89
CA LEU A 279 66.38 -11.59 13.97
C LEU A 279 67.59 -12.33 13.37
N GLY A 280 68.79 -11.82 13.60
CA GLY A 280 70.03 -12.37 13.03
C GLY A 280 70.16 -12.17 11.51
N GLY A 281 69.40 -11.25 10.93
CA GLY A 281 69.36 -10.97 9.49
C GLY A 281 68.26 -11.70 8.72
N GLU A 282 67.55 -12.63 9.34
CA GLU A 282 66.37 -13.31 8.77
C GLU A 282 65.08 -12.66 9.26
N GLU A 283 64.03 -12.63 8.44
CA GLU A 283 62.73 -12.11 8.86
C GLU A 283 62.18 -12.90 10.05
N LEU A 284 61.64 -12.18 11.04
CA LEU A 284 61.05 -12.80 12.22
C LEU A 284 59.83 -13.62 11.80
N THR A 285 59.90 -14.93 11.97
CA THR A 285 58.84 -15.86 11.57
C THR A 285 57.52 -15.53 12.29
N GLY A 286 56.43 -15.43 11.51
CA GLY A 286 55.11 -15.08 12.04
C GLY A 286 54.99 -13.64 12.55
N PHE A 287 55.86 -12.73 12.09
CA PHE A 287 55.74 -11.30 12.35
C PHE A 287 54.47 -10.72 11.73
N ASP A 288 53.64 -10.11 12.58
CA ASP A 288 52.44 -9.38 12.23
C ASP A 288 52.50 -7.99 12.88
N PRO A 289 52.34 -6.90 12.12
CA PRO A 289 52.28 -5.54 12.66
C PRO A 289 51.30 -5.31 13.81
N ASP A 290 50.24 -6.12 13.91
CA ASP A 290 49.19 -6.04 14.91
C ASP A 290 49.40 -6.99 16.10
N LYS A 291 50.46 -7.81 16.05
CA LYS A 291 50.88 -8.69 17.14
C LYS A 291 52.03 -8.04 17.92
N PHE A 292 51.76 -7.73 19.18
CA PHE A 292 52.69 -7.01 20.07
C PHE A 292 53.51 -7.91 20.99
N GLU A 293 53.32 -9.23 20.92
CA GLU A 293 54.01 -10.19 21.77
C GLU A 293 54.49 -11.39 20.95
N TYR A 294 55.76 -11.73 21.11
CA TYR A 294 56.43 -12.83 20.43
C TYR A 294 57.16 -13.67 21.47
N ASN A 295 56.94 -14.98 21.43
CA ASN A 295 57.71 -15.94 22.21
C ASN A 295 58.68 -16.64 21.27
N LEU A 296 59.98 -16.57 21.57
CA LEU A 296 61.09 -17.01 20.74
C LEU A 296 61.98 -17.96 21.53
N ALA A 297 62.79 -18.78 20.85
CA ALA A 297 63.60 -19.77 21.54
C ALA A 297 64.72 -19.10 22.33
N TYR A 298 65.00 -19.63 23.54
CA TYR A 298 65.98 -19.03 24.43
C TYR A 298 67.36 -18.93 23.78
N ASN A 299 67.78 -19.87 22.94
CA ASN A 299 69.09 -19.83 22.26
C ASN A 299 69.26 -18.69 21.24
N GLU A 300 68.19 -17.97 20.87
CA GLU A 300 68.23 -16.89 19.87
C GLU A 300 68.36 -15.48 20.46
N HIS A 301 68.33 -15.32 21.79
CA HIS A 301 68.30 -14.00 22.46
C HIS A 301 69.48 -13.08 22.12
N ASN A 302 70.62 -13.66 21.71
CA ASN A 302 71.84 -12.93 21.34
C ASN A 302 71.90 -12.52 19.85
N LYS A 303 70.92 -12.93 19.02
CA LYS A 303 70.86 -12.51 17.62
C LYS A 303 70.55 -11.01 17.52
N ALA A 304 71.12 -10.34 16.53
CA ALA A 304 70.87 -8.92 16.27
C ALA A 304 69.42 -8.69 15.84
N ILE A 305 68.75 -7.68 16.39
CA ILE A 305 67.39 -7.31 16.01
C ILE A 305 67.45 -6.06 15.14
N VAL A 306 66.80 -6.09 13.97
CA VAL A 306 66.61 -4.91 13.12
C VAL A 306 65.12 -4.79 12.84
N ALA A 307 64.55 -3.62 13.15
CA ALA A 307 63.12 -3.38 13.05
C ALA A 307 62.86 -2.10 12.26
N LYS A 308 61.87 -2.13 11.38
CA LYS A 308 61.44 -0.98 10.56
C LYS A 308 60.00 -0.67 10.89
N ALA A 309 59.64 0.60 10.88
CA ALA A 309 58.27 1.07 11.07
C ALA A 309 57.57 1.31 9.73
N PHE A 310 56.23 1.32 9.74
CA PHE A 310 55.42 1.80 8.63
C PHE A 310 55.56 3.31 8.48
N GLY A 311 55.51 4.02 9.61
CA GLY A 311 55.72 5.47 9.63
C GLY A 311 57.11 5.79 9.13
N LYS A 312 57.17 6.58 8.07
CA LYS A 312 58.42 6.91 7.39
C LYS A 312 59.49 7.52 8.29
N ASP A 313 59.06 8.31 9.27
CA ASP A 313 59.93 8.95 10.25
C ASP A 313 59.73 8.37 11.67
N ALA A 314 59.07 7.20 11.80
CA ALA A 314 58.91 6.56 13.10
C ALA A 314 60.27 5.98 13.57
N VAL A 315 60.61 6.29 14.82
CA VAL A 315 61.83 5.85 15.50
C VAL A 315 61.53 4.52 16.19
N VAL A 316 62.40 3.52 15.99
CA VAL A 316 62.33 2.25 16.72
C VAL A 316 63.47 2.21 17.74
N THR A 317 63.15 1.99 19.02
CA THR A 317 64.13 1.79 20.09
C THR A 317 64.03 0.38 20.67
N GLU A 318 65.16 -0.32 20.75
CA GLU A 318 65.27 -1.62 21.43
C GLU A 318 65.68 -1.41 22.89
N ALA A 319 65.03 -2.10 23.82
CA ALA A 319 65.44 -2.18 25.22
C ALA A 319 65.35 -3.61 25.73
N THR A 320 66.31 -4.05 26.54
CA THR A 320 66.20 -5.31 27.30
C THR A 320 65.53 -5.00 28.63
N THR A 321 64.33 -5.54 28.85
CA THR A 321 63.50 -5.26 30.04
C THR A 321 63.60 -6.36 31.09
N LYS A 322 64.07 -7.55 30.72
CA LYS A 322 64.36 -8.65 31.63
C LYS A 322 65.49 -9.54 31.08
N GLU A 323 66.37 -10.01 31.95
CA GLU A 323 67.40 -11.00 31.61
C GLU A 323 67.66 -11.92 32.83
N ASP A 324 67.32 -13.20 32.71
CA ASP A 324 67.66 -14.25 33.67
C ASP A 324 68.05 -15.56 32.96
N ALA A 325 68.47 -16.58 33.71
CA ALA A 325 69.09 -17.79 33.17
C ALA A 325 68.21 -18.63 32.23
N ASN A 326 66.90 -18.39 32.19
CA ASN A 326 65.95 -19.16 31.38
C ASN A 326 65.00 -18.29 30.55
N GLU A 327 65.03 -16.95 30.71
CA GLU A 327 64.14 -16.01 30.05
C GLU A 327 64.82 -14.65 29.80
N VAL A 328 64.75 -14.17 28.56
CA VAL A 328 65.16 -12.80 28.20
C VAL A 328 63.96 -12.10 27.58
N ILE A 329 63.65 -10.87 28.00
CA ILE A 329 62.60 -10.05 27.40
C ILE A 329 63.22 -8.80 26.81
N LYS A 330 63.00 -8.58 25.52
CA LYS A 330 63.35 -7.37 24.80
C LYS A 330 62.09 -6.67 24.31
N THR A 331 62.11 -5.35 24.25
CA THR A 331 61.01 -4.53 23.76
C THR A 331 61.49 -3.64 22.62
N LEU A 332 60.75 -3.63 21.51
CA LEU A 332 60.92 -2.70 20.40
C LEU A 332 59.82 -1.64 20.51
N THR A 333 60.21 -0.44 20.89
CA THR A 333 59.29 0.69 21.04
C THR A 333 59.34 1.52 19.77
N VAL A 334 58.22 1.58 19.06
CA VAL A 334 58.05 2.42 17.88
C VAL A 334 57.35 3.70 18.27
N THR A 335 58.00 4.81 18.02
CA THR A 335 57.53 6.15 18.33
C THR A 335 57.46 6.94 17.02
N CYS A 336 56.29 7.41 16.62
CA CYS A 336 56.20 8.36 15.50
C CYS A 336 56.98 9.62 15.84
N ALA A 337 57.96 10.06 15.03
CA ALA A 337 58.59 11.35 15.25
C ALA A 337 57.67 12.45 14.72
N ASP A 338 56.72 12.91 15.52
CA ASP A 338 56.18 14.25 15.34
C ASP A 338 57.29 15.24 15.75
N ASN A 339 57.89 15.92 14.78
CA ASN A 339 58.87 16.96 15.04
C ASN A 339 58.19 18.25 15.56
N ALA A 340 57.52 18.18 16.70
CA ALA A 340 57.27 19.35 17.56
C ALA A 340 56.84 18.91 18.95
N THR A 341 57.79 18.95 19.89
CA THR A 341 57.59 18.95 21.34
C THR A 341 57.15 17.64 22.01
N SER A 342 57.73 17.45 23.19
CA SER A 342 57.71 16.26 24.03
C SER A 342 56.35 16.00 24.68
N ASP A 343 55.38 15.50 23.91
CA ASP A 343 54.17 14.87 24.45
C ASP A 343 53.61 13.78 23.50
N VAL A 344 52.83 12.86 24.05
CA VAL A 344 52.72 11.43 23.70
C VAL A 344 52.39 11.09 22.22
N ASN A 345 53.42 10.74 21.46
CA ASN A 345 53.34 10.02 20.19
C ASN A 345 52.58 8.69 20.35
N LYS A 346 51.79 8.26 19.36
CA LYS A 346 51.32 6.86 19.27
C LYS A 346 52.54 5.96 19.37
N THR A 347 52.70 5.34 20.53
CA THR A 347 53.86 4.53 20.86
C THR A 347 53.38 3.08 20.89
N TYR A 348 53.97 2.25 20.05
CA TYR A 348 53.68 0.81 20.02
C TYR A 348 54.88 0.05 20.56
N VAL A 349 54.64 -0.85 21.51
CA VAL A 349 55.69 -1.67 22.12
C VAL A 349 55.50 -3.10 21.67
N TYR A 350 56.48 -3.65 20.96
CA TYR A 350 56.54 -5.06 20.58
C TYR A 350 57.47 -5.78 21.55
N THR A 351 56.97 -6.81 22.21
CA THR A 351 57.69 -7.57 23.23
C THR A 351 58.18 -8.89 22.62
N LEU A 352 59.49 -9.11 22.65
CA LEU A 352 60.15 -10.34 22.27
C LEU A 352 60.61 -11.07 23.54
N THR A 353 59.91 -12.13 23.90
CA THR A 353 60.21 -12.99 25.05
C THR A 353 60.95 -14.24 24.57
N PHE A 354 62.23 -14.37 24.89
CA PHE A 354 63.06 -15.53 24.58
C PHE A 354 63.01 -16.53 25.74
N LYS A 355 62.39 -17.71 25.56
CA LYS A 355 62.21 -18.73 26.59
C LYS A 355 62.02 -20.12 25.97
N GLY A 356 62.55 -21.17 26.62
CA GLY A 356 62.33 -22.57 26.20
C GLY A 356 63.05 -22.98 24.90
N SER A 357 62.85 -24.24 24.48
CA SER A 357 63.26 -24.78 23.16
C SER A 357 62.03 -24.93 22.26
N TYR A 358 62.19 -24.90 20.93
CA TYR A 358 61.09 -25.15 19.99
C TYR A 358 60.45 -26.52 20.25
N VAL A 359 59.11 -26.57 20.23
CA VAL A 359 58.38 -27.81 19.93
C VAL A 359 58.39 -27.92 18.41
N ASP A 360 58.72 -29.10 17.90
CA ASP A 360 58.87 -29.34 16.46
C ASP A 360 57.70 -28.81 15.60
N ASP A 361 58.01 -28.44 14.36
CA ASP A 361 57.11 -27.77 13.41
C ASP A 361 55.86 -28.59 13.03
N ILE A 362 54.72 -27.91 12.85
CA ILE A 362 53.52 -28.48 12.24
C ILE A 362 53.59 -28.25 10.72
N THR A 363 53.53 -29.32 9.93
CA THR A 363 53.47 -29.23 8.46
C THR A 363 52.01 -29.14 8.01
N ALA A 364 51.66 -28.02 7.36
CA ALA A 364 50.36 -27.80 6.74
C ALA A 364 50.24 -28.53 5.38
N PRO A 365 49.09 -29.12 5.04
CA PRO A 365 48.81 -29.60 3.69
C PRO A 365 48.59 -28.44 2.70
N ALA A 366 48.50 -28.76 1.41
CA ALA A 366 48.12 -27.77 0.39
C ALA A 366 46.66 -27.33 0.54
N ASP A 367 46.35 -26.14 0.01
CA ASP A 367 44.99 -25.64 -0.13
C ASP A 367 44.07 -26.66 -0.80
N MET A 368 42.81 -26.71 -0.36
CA MET A 368 41.89 -27.76 -0.77
C MET A 368 40.47 -27.24 -1.00
N SER A 369 39.71 -28.02 -1.77
CA SER A 369 38.28 -27.77 -2.02
C SER A 369 37.44 -28.95 -1.58
N GLN A 370 36.28 -28.66 -1.01
CA GLN A 370 35.28 -29.64 -0.57
C GLN A 370 33.89 -29.16 -0.97
N VAL A 371 32.91 -30.05 -0.92
CA VAL A 371 31.50 -29.72 -1.18
C VAL A 371 30.77 -29.58 0.15
N TYR A 372 29.83 -28.65 0.22
CA TYR A 372 28.96 -28.45 1.37
C TYR A 372 28.36 -29.77 1.89
N GLY A 373 28.38 -29.97 3.21
CA GLY A 373 27.63 -31.04 3.89
C GLY A 373 28.40 -32.20 4.49
N ASP A 374 29.51 -32.62 3.90
CA ASP A 374 30.19 -33.83 4.36
C ASP A 374 31.29 -33.51 5.39
N GLY A 375 31.50 -34.41 6.35
CA GLY A 375 32.60 -34.32 7.32
C GLY A 375 33.91 -34.84 6.73
N PHE A 376 34.97 -34.04 6.76
CA PHE A 376 36.28 -34.37 6.19
C PHE A 376 37.42 -34.08 7.17
N GLU A 377 38.61 -34.61 6.88
CA GLU A 377 39.83 -34.37 7.64
C GLU A 377 40.76 -33.45 6.86
N ILE A 378 41.49 -32.59 7.57
CA ILE A 378 42.58 -31.79 7.00
C ILE A 378 43.89 -32.41 7.53
N PRO A 379 44.75 -32.97 6.67
CA PRO A 379 45.86 -33.82 7.09
C PRO A 379 47.09 -33.00 7.55
N PHE A 380 46.97 -32.26 8.65
CA PHE A 380 48.13 -31.68 9.34
C PHE A 380 49.02 -32.77 9.93
N THR A 381 50.34 -32.60 9.84
CA THR A 381 51.31 -33.54 10.42
C THR A 381 52.27 -32.82 11.36
N SER A 382 52.75 -33.51 12.39
CA SER A 382 53.69 -33.00 13.38
C SER A 382 54.54 -34.15 13.91
N THR A 383 55.79 -33.88 14.27
CA THR A 383 56.63 -34.86 14.97
C THR A 383 56.34 -34.91 16.47
N ASN A 384 55.57 -33.96 17.01
CA ASN A 384 55.03 -34.02 18.36
C ASN A 384 53.76 -34.88 18.40
N THR A 385 53.89 -36.10 18.92
CA THR A 385 52.78 -37.07 19.07
C THR A 385 52.08 -37.03 20.43
N GLU A 386 52.55 -36.21 21.38
CA GLU A 386 52.05 -36.19 22.75
C GLU A 386 50.85 -35.25 22.94
N VAL A 387 50.75 -34.20 22.11
CA VAL A 387 49.72 -33.16 22.22
C VAL A 387 48.78 -33.23 21.01
N PRO A 388 47.44 -33.30 21.18
CA PRO A 388 46.52 -33.26 20.06
C PRO A 388 46.49 -31.88 19.40
N PHE A 389 46.18 -31.82 18.10
CA PHE A 389 45.93 -30.54 17.43
C PHE A 389 44.71 -29.83 18.00
N THR A 390 44.84 -28.52 18.19
CA THR A 390 43.72 -27.59 18.26
C THR A 390 43.72 -26.72 17.00
N TYR A 391 42.58 -26.11 16.67
CA TYR A 391 42.43 -25.39 15.39
C TYR A 391 41.83 -24.01 15.59
N THR A 392 42.38 -23.04 14.85
CA THR A 392 41.75 -21.74 14.63
C THR A 392 41.13 -21.74 13.22
N ILE A 393 39.84 -21.42 13.12
CA ILE A 393 39.08 -21.40 11.86
C ILE A 393 38.72 -19.94 11.55
N GLY A 394 39.05 -19.46 10.36
CA GLY A 394 38.83 -18.06 9.95
C GLY A 394 37.35 -17.65 9.86
N SER A 395 36.45 -18.59 9.58
CA SER A 395 35.00 -18.38 9.55
C SER A 395 34.23 -19.59 10.08
N ASP A 396 33.53 -19.38 11.21
CA ASP A 396 32.60 -20.32 11.83
C ASP A 396 31.26 -20.45 11.07
N LYS A 397 31.09 -19.71 9.97
CA LYS A 397 29.95 -19.84 9.05
C LYS A 397 30.22 -20.80 7.89
N VAL A 398 31.48 -21.18 7.67
CA VAL A 398 31.90 -22.04 6.55
C VAL A 398 32.29 -23.42 7.06
N LEU A 399 33.10 -23.49 8.13
CA LEU A 399 33.57 -24.74 8.72
C LEU A 399 33.39 -24.77 10.24
N LYS A 400 33.14 -25.97 10.75
CA LYS A 400 33.16 -26.27 12.18
C LYS A 400 33.98 -27.52 12.43
N TYR A 401 34.86 -27.48 13.43
CA TYR A 401 35.57 -28.66 13.91
C TYR A 401 34.80 -29.33 15.05
N ASP A 402 34.67 -30.64 14.98
CA ASP A 402 34.10 -31.47 16.04
C ASP A 402 35.21 -32.29 16.69
N SER A 403 35.46 -32.04 17.97
CA SER A 403 36.51 -32.70 18.75
C SER A 403 36.19 -34.15 19.10
N GLU A 404 34.91 -34.56 19.07
CA GLU A 404 34.51 -35.94 19.35
C GLU A 404 34.76 -36.83 18.13
N THR A 405 34.31 -36.37 16.94
CA THR A 405 34.49 -37.11 15.68
C THR A 405 35.84 -36.84 15.01
N LYS A 406 36.58 -35.81 15.46
CA LYS A 406 37.87 -35.35 14.93
C LYS A 406 37.82 -34.94 13.45
N LYS A 407 36.68 -34.41 13.01
CA LYS A 407 36.42 -34.00 11.62
C LYS A 407 36.00 -32.54 11.54
N PHE A 408 36.22 -31.96 10.36
CA PHE A 408 35.67 -30.67 9.95
C PHE A 408 34.37 -30.90 9.19
N TYR A 409 33.32 -30.15 9.53
CA TYR A 409 32.04 -30.17 8.85
C TYR A 409 31.85 -28.87 8.05
N ALA A 410 31.54 -29.03 6.77
CA ALA A 410 31.17 -27.93 5.89
C ALA A 410 29.74 -27.45 6.19
N ILE A 411 29.65 -26.33 6.92
CA ILE A 411 28.41 -25.73 7.41
C ILE A 411 27.99 -24.47 6.66
N GLY A 412 28.81 -24.01 5.70
CA GLY A 412 28.39 -23.04 4.67
C GLY A 412 29.34 -23.03 3.47
N ALA A 413 28.84 -22.69 2.28
CA ALA A 413 29.68 -22.51 1.10
C ALA A 413 30.45 -21.19 1.15
N GLY A 414 31.68 -21.18 0.66
CA GLY A 414 32.60 -20.04 0.75
C GLY A 414 34.03 -20.47 1.02
N THR A 415 34.92 -19.52 1.28
CA THR A 415 36.34 -19.79 1.55
C THR A 415 36.68 -19.39 2.98
N THR A 416 37.46 -20.23 3.67
CA THR A 416 37.96 -19.97 5.02
C THR A 416 39.39 -20.49 5.16
N THR A 417 40.09 -20.10 6.22
CA THR A 417 41.41 -20.64 6.56
C THR A 417 41.35 -21.50 7.81
N VAL A 418 42.23 -22.50 7.90
CA VAL A 418 42.43 -23.33 9.10
C VAL A 418 43.90 -23.30 9.50
N VAL A 419 44.16 -23.01 10.77
CA VAL A 419 45.50 -23.04 11.38
C VAL A 419 45.50 -24.08 12.50
N ALA A 420 46.47 -24.99 12.49
CA ALA A 420 46.65 -25.99 13.54
C ALA A 420 47.64 -25.51 14.60
N HIS A 421 47.37 -25.86 15.85
CA HIS A 421 48.17 -25.49 17.02
C HIS A 421 48.46 -26.70 17.90
N GLN A 422 49.63 -26.73 18.52
CA GLN A 422 49.98 -27.66 19.60
C GLN A 422 50.71 -26.91 20.72
N GLU A 423 50.19 -26.98 21.95
CA GLU A 423 50.78 -26.33 23.11
C GLU A 423 51.28 -27.36 24.12
N LYS A 424 52.55 -27.24 24.54
CA LYS A 424 53.18 -28.08 25.57
C LYS A 424 53.77 -27.20 26.66
N GLU A 425 53.49 -27.53 27.92
CA GLU A 425 54.02 -26.79 29.07
C GLU A 425 55.56 -26.75 29.06
N GLY A 426 56.14 -25.54 29.16
CA GLY A 426 57.59 -25.33 29.17
C GLY A 426 58.26 -25.23 27.80
N ALA A 427 57.50 -25.28 26.70
CA ALA A 427 58.01 -25.16 25.34
C ALA A 427 57.16 -24.17 24.50
N LEU A 428 57.70 -23.70 23.38
CA LEU A 428 56.97 -22.77 22.51
C LEU A 428 55.81 -23.46 21.79
N PRO A 429 54.66 -22.80 21.61
CA PRO A 429 53.54 -23.38 20.86
C PRO A 429 53.93 -23.56 19.39
N ALA A 430 53.67 -24.74 18.84
CA ALA A 430 53.84 -24.98 17.41
C ALA A 430 52.56 -24.52 16.68
N VAL A 431 52.75 -23.81 15.56
CA VAL A 431 51.66 -23.23 14.75
C VAL A 431 51.95 -23.55 13.28
N SER A 432 50.96 -24.07 12.56
CA SER A 432 51.11 -24.37 11.13
C SER A 432 50.99 -23.11 10.27
N ASP A 433 51.47 -23.18 9.02
CA ASP A 433 51.01 -22.26 7.98
C ASP A 433 49.47 -22.40 7.80
N PRO A 434 48.76 -21.31 7.44
CA PRO A 434 47.32 -21.39 7.19
C PRO A 434 47.00 -22.20 5.93
N VAL A 435 46.00 -23.09 6.02
CA VAL A 435 45.45 -23.81 4.87
C VAL A 435 44.16 -23.12 4.42
N THR A 436 44.07 -22.73 3.16
CA THR A 436 42.82 -22.24 2.57
C THR A 436 41.92 -23.41 2.20
N VAL A 437 40.69 -23.38 2.67
CA VAL A 437 39.65 -24.37 2.36
C VAL A 437 38.49 -23.67 1.67
N THR A 438 38.22 -24.07 0.43
CA THR A 438 37.06 -23.61 -0.35
C THR A 438 35.95 -24.64 -0.31
N ILE A 439 34.79 -24.25 0.19
CA ILE A 439 33.57 -25.05 0.21
C ILE A 439 32.68 -24.64 -0.97
N GLU A 440 32.59 -25.53 -1.95
CA GLU A 440 31.68 -25.41 -3.08
C GLU A 440 30.24 -25.77 -2.67
N LYS A 441 29.27 -25.20 -3.40
CA LYS A 441 27.86 -25.49 -3.17
C LYS A 441 27.51 -26.92 -3.55
N ALA A 442 26.71 -27.59 -2.74
CA ALA A 442 26.19 -28.92 -3.05
C ALA A 442 25.13 -28.87 -4.16
N SER A 443 24.93 -29.96 -4.88
CA SER A 443 23.81 -30.08 -5.83
C SER A 443 22.56 -30.56 -5.09
N LEU A 444 21.42 -29.89 -5.32
CA LEU A 444 20.12 -30.28 -4.76
C LEU A 444 19.09 -30.38 -5.89
N THR A 445 18.33 -31.47 -5.93
CA THR A 445 17.16 -31.60 -6.80
C THR A 445 15.89 -31.49 -5.95
N MET A 446 15.00 -30.58 -6.33
CA MET A 446 13.68 -30.40 -5.73
C MET A 446 12.60 -30.83 -6.73
N THR A 447 11.86 -31.89 -6.40
CA THR A 447 10.77 -32.42 -7.24
C THR A 447 9.43 -31.98 -6.68
N LEU A 448 8.63 -31.27 -7.48
CA LEU A 448 7.25 -30.93 -7.17
C LEU A 448 6.31 -32.06 -7.59
N LYS A 449 5.59 -32.61 -6.62
CA LYS A 449 4.44 -33.49 -6.83
C LYS A 449 3.17 -32.73 -6.50
N ALA A 450 2.35 -32.45 -7.50
CA ALA A 450 1.10 -31.71 -7.30
C ALA A 450 -0.10 -32.49 -7.86
N TRP A 451 -1.27 -32.22 -7.31
CA TRP A 451 -2.55 -32.69 -7.83
C TRP A 451 -3.62 -31.61 -7.69
N CYS A 452 -4.64 -31.65 -8.54
CA CYS A 452 -5.82 -30.79 -8.46
C CYS A 452 -7.07 -31.55 -8.87
N GLN A 453 -8.23 -31.11 -8.37
CA GLN A 453 -9.50 -31.58 -8.89
C GLN A 453 -9.78 -30.96 -10.26
N ARG A 454 -10.40 -31.76 -11.13
CA ARG A 454 -10.95 -31.31 -12.40
C ARG A 454 -11.93 -30.14 -12.18
N GLY A 455 -11.85 -29.11 -13.03
CA GLY A 455 -12.70 -27.93 -12.98
C GLY A 455 -12.46 -26.98 -11.80
N LYS A 456 -11.45 -27.23 -10.96
CA LYS A 456 -11.07 -26.37 -9.82
C LYS A 456 -9.75 -25.69 -10.08
N THR A 457 -9.73 -24.36 -9.98
CA THR A 457 -8.51 -23.55 -10.13
C THR A 457 -7.58 -23.78 -8.94
N ILE A 458 -6.28 -23.93 -9.21
CA ILE A 458 -5.23 -23.95 -8.19
C ILE A 458 -4.86 -22.49 -7.89
N SER A 459 -5.02 -22.07 -6.64
CA SER A 459 -4.71 -20.70 -6.18
C SER A 459 -3.91 -20.72 -4.89
N PHE A 460 -2.75 -20.08 -4.87
CA PHE A 460 -1.91 -19.95 -3.67
C PHE A 460 -2.01 -18.51 -3.12
N ASN A 461 -2.10 -18.32 -1.80
CA ASN A 461 -2.08 -17.00 -1.18
C ASN A 461 -0.64 -16.51 -0.95
N THR A 462 -0.40 -15.23 -1.20
CA THR A 462 0.92 -14.65 -1.55
C THR A 462 1.77 -14.16 -0.38
N SER A 463 1.72 -14.79 0.80
CA SER A 463 2.53 -14.32 1.96
C SER A 463 3.41 -15.35 2.64
N SER A 464 3.35 -16.64 2.27
CA SER A 464 4.26 -17.69 2.78
C SER A 464 4.11 -18.99 1.98
N SER A 465 4.27 -18.93 0.66
CA SER A 465 3.96 -20.05 -0.23
C SER A 465 4.98 -21.18 -0.15
N VAL A 466 4.80 -22.07 0.82
CA VAL A 466 5.16 -23.50 0.71
C VAL A 466 3.92 -24.34 1.06
N ALA A 467 2.85 -24.00 0.33
CA ALA A 467 1.54 -24.62 0.10
C ALA A 467 0.73 -25.25 1.25
N ALA A 468 -0.48 -24.73 1.44
CA ALA A 468 -1.56 -25.43 2.15
C ALA A 468 -2.18 -26.50 1.24
N ASN A 469 -2.19 -27.75 1.68
CA ASN A 469 -3.02 -28.79 1.08
C ASN A 469 -4.50 -28.48 1.38
N GLY A 470 -5.30 -28.39 0.33
CA GLY A 470 -6.73 -28.13 0.41
C GLY A 470 -7.56 -29.36 0.08
N THR A 471 -8.88 -29.18 0.05
CA THR A 471 -9.77 -30.20 -0.51
C THR A 471 -9.64 -30.31 -2.02
N ASP A 472 -9.30 -29.21 -2.69
CA ASP A 472 -9.40 -29.08 -4.15
C ASP A 472 -8.08 -29.28 -4.90
N TYR A 473 -6.95 -29.21 -4.21
CA TYR A 473 -5.61 -29.45 -4.74
C TYR A 473 -4.64 -29.70 -3.59
N GLY A 474 -3.48 -30.25 -3.91
CA GLY A 474 -2.38 -30.42 -2.96
C GLY A 474 -1.04 -30.51 -3.63
N VAL A 475 0.02 -30.26 -2.87
CA VAL A 475 1.40 -30.35 -3.32
C VAL A 475 2.28 -31.00 -2.26
N GLU A 476 3.35 -31.61 -2.73
CA GLU A 476 4.39 -32.26 -1.95
C GLU A 476 5.74 -32.05 -2.66
N PHE A 477 6.81 -32.01 -1.86
CA PHE A 477 8.16 -31.87 -2.37
C PHE A 477 9.00 -33.10 -2.00
N GLU A 478 9.72 -33.62 -2.99
CA GLU A 478 10.80 -34.59 -2.76
C GLU A 478 12.14 -33.91 -3.00
N TYR A 479 13.10 -34.22 -2.13
CA TYR A 479 14.42 -33.61 -2.15
C TYR A 479 15.48 -34.68 -2.32
N GLU A 480 16.42 -34.48 -3.25
CA GLU A 480 17.57 -35.36 -3.46
C GLU A 480 18.86 -34.53 -3.40
N GLY A 481 19.79 -34.90 -2.51
CA GLY A 481 21.05 -34.17 -2.32
C GLY A 481 21.05 -33.17 -1.17
N LEU A 482 20.03 -33.19 -0.30
CA LEU A 482 20.08 -32.49 0.99
C LEU A 482 21.28 -32.98 1.82
N LYS A 483 21.91 -32.05 2.51
CA LYS A 483 23.09 -32.26 3.34
C LYS A 483 22.83 -31.79 4.76
N ASN A 484 23.67 -32.23 5.69
CA ASN A 484 23.51 -31.93 7.11
C ASN A 484 22.05 -32.20 7.57
N ASP A 485 21.55 -31.38 8.48
CA ASP A 485 20.17 -31.45 9.00
C ASP A 485 19.23 -30.48 8.24
N ASP A 486 19.55 -30.15 6.99
CA ASP A 486 18.78 -29.20 6.18
C ASP A 486 17.40 -29.76 5.81
N GLY A 487 17.24 -31.08 5.81
CA GLY A 487 15.98 -31.78 5.57
C GLY A 487 15.06 -31.93 6.79
N GLU A 488 15.51 -31.54 7.98
CA GLU A 488 14.69 -31.68 9.18
C GLU A 488 13.72 -30.50 9.35
N GLY A 489 12.45 -30.81 9.61
CA GLY A 489 11.40 -29.83 9.91
C GLY A 489 10.18 -29.96 9.01
N THR A 490 9.31 -28.96 9.03
CA THR A 490 8.21 -28.83 8.06
C THR A 490 8.76 -28.47 6.69
N ILE A 491 7.95 -28.66 5.64
CA ILE A 491 8.29 -28.22 4.27
C ILE A 491 8.70 -26.73 4.24
N VAL A 492 8.07 -25.89 5.07
CA VAL A 492 8.41 -24.47 5.20
C VAL A 492 9.80 -24.28 5.80
N ASP A 493 10.15 -25.06 6.82
CA ASP A 493 11.46 -24.98 7.48
C ASP A 493 12.58 -25.38 6.53
N VAL A 494 12.40 -26.48 5.79
CA VAL A 494 13.37 -26.97 4.79
C VAL A 494 13.57 -25.92 3.69
N VAL A 495 12.49 -25.33 3.16
CA VAL A 495 12.58 -24.30 2.13
C VAL A 495 13.24 -23.02 2.65
N HIS A 496 12.95 -22.56 3.86
CA HIS A 496 13.62 -21.38 4.44
C HIS A 496 15.11 -21.62 4.70
N LYS A 497 15.52 -22.83 5.11
CA LYS A 497 16.94 -23.19 5.26
C LYS A 497 17.70 -23.13 3.92
N ILE A 498 17.05 -23.52 2.82
CA ILE A 498 17.65 -23.50 1.47
C ILE A 498 17.67 -22.08 0.87
N PHE A 499 16.60 -21.29 1.09
CA PHE A 499 16.37 -20.00 0.45
C PHE A 499 16.33 -18.85 1.47
N ASP A 500 17.47 -18.22 1.73
CA ASP A 500 17.58 -17.08 2.67
C ASP A 500 16.87 -15.79 2.18
N THR A 501 16.74 -15.63 0.87
CA THR A 501 16.04 -14.50 0.25
C THR A 501 15.52 -14.95 -1.11
N LYS A 502 14.26 -14.60 -1.42
CA LYS A 502 13.51 -14.70 -2.70
C LYS A 502 12.32 -15.66 -2.62
N ASN A 503 11.12 -15.12 -2.39
CA ASN A 503 9.98 -15.03 -3.31
C ASN A 503 9.86 -16.05 -4.49
N ILE A 504 10.27 -17.31 -4.31
CA ILE A 504 9.93 -18.40 -5.23
C ILE A 504 8.48 -18.78 -4.96
N TYR A 505 7.67 -18.81 -6.03
CA TYR A 505 6.28 -19.24 -5.96
C TYR A 505 5.99 -20.28 -7.03
N ILE A 506 4.98 -21.10 -6.75
CA ILE A 506 4.37 -21.99 -7.74
C ILE A 506 3.23 -21.21 -8.39
N SER A 507 3.22 -21.14 -9.71
CA SER A 507 2.18 -20.44 -10.47
C SER A 507 0.79 -20.97 -10.14
N SER A 508 -0.22 -20.10 -10.18
CA SER A 508 -1.61 -20.57 -10.20
C SER A 508 -1.86 -21.41 -11.46
N GLY A 509 -2.83 -22.32 -11.36
CA GLY A 509 -3.23 -23.19 -12.46
C GLY A 509 -4.72 -23.03 -12.71
N ALA A 510 -5.08 -22.19 -13.70
CA ALA A 510 -6.47 -21.99 -14.09
C ALA A 510 -7.09 -23.31 -14.54
N ALA A 511 -8.31 -23.59 -14.09
CA ALA A 511 -9.08 -24.72 -14.62
C ALA A 511 -9.35 -24.52 -16.12
N GLY A 512 -9.53 -25.63 -16.84
CA GLY A 512 -10.08 -25.61 -18.20
C GLY A 512 -11.39 -24.83 -18.28
N LYS A 513 -11.86 -24.53 -19.49
CA LYS A 513 -13.14 -23.84 -19.71
C LYS A 513 -14.29 -24.80 -19.98
N GLU A 514 -13.98 -25.94 -20.59
CA GLU A 514 -14.94 -26.95 -21.02
C GLU A 514 -14.57 -28.34 -20.51
N ALA A 515 -15.55 -29.24 -20.51
CA ALA A 515 -15.41 -30.59 -19.98
C ALA A 515 -14.29 -31.42 -20.65
N THR A 516 -14.01 -31.16 -21.92
CA THR A 516 -12.98 -31.83 -22.74
C THR A 516 -11.57 -31.32 -22.50
N ASP A 517 -11.41 -30.18 -21.82
CA ASP A 517 -10.10 -29.54 -21.61
C ASP A 517 -9.26 -30.28 -20.56
N GLU A 518 -9.90 -31.05 -19.69
CA GLU A 518 -9.27 -31.73 -18.56
C GLU A 518 -9.64 -33.20 -18.52
N VAL A 519 -8.63 -34.05 -18.70
CA VAL A 519 -8.74 -35.51 -18.65
C VAL A 519 -8.13 -35.98 -17.33
N ILE A 520 -8.87 -36.84 -16.61
CA ILE A 520 -8.40 -37.43 -15.34
C ILE A 520 -7.11 -38.23 -15.59
N GLY A 521 -6.10 -38.03 -14.74
CA GLY A 521 -4.77 -38.64 -14.85
C GLY A 521 -3.76 -37.84 -15.70
N ASN A 522 -4.21 -36.86 -16.48
CA ASN A 522 -3.30 -35.92 -17.16
C ASN A 522 -2.82 -34.84 -16.18
N TYR A 523 -1.87 -33.99 -16.63
CA TYR A 523 -1.29 -32.93 -15.81
C TYR A 523 -1.70 -31.54 -16.28
N ARG A 524 -2.09 -30.68 -15.34
CA ARG A 524 -2.26 -29.24 -15.55
C ARG A 524 -0.91 -28.54 -15.35
N PRO A 525 -0.48 -27.67 -16.28
CA PRO A 525 0.80 -26.98 -16.13
C PRO A 525 0.76 -26.02 -14.93
N ILE A 526 1.75 -26.17 -14.07
CA ILE A 526 2.14 -25.22 -13.02
C ILE A 526 3.66 -25.11 -13.09
N VAL A 527 4.24 -23.97 -12.74
CA VAL A 527 5.69 -23.75 -12.82
C VAL A 527 6.20 -23.09 -11.55
N PHE A 528 7.48 -23.32 -11.22
CA PHE A 528 8.17 -22.45 -10.27
C PHE A 528 8.51 -21.13 -10.97
N SER A 529 8.46 -20.02 -10.25
CA SER A 529 8.84 -18.71 -10.79
C SER A 529 9.18 -17.72 -9.67
N PHE A 530 9.88 -16.63 -10.00
CA PHE A 530 10.15 -15.53 -9.05
C PHE A 530 9.02 -14.51 -9.06
N THR A 531 8.65 -13.95 -7.89
CA THR A 531 7.56 -12.95 -7.73
C THR A 531 7.52 -11.94 -8.88
N GLY A 532 6.40 -11.92 -9.60
CA GLY A 532 6.18 -11.01 -10.74
C GLY A 532 6.60 -11.55 -12.11
N SER A 533 7.17 -12.75 -12.22
CA SER A 533 7.52 -13.40 -13.49
C SER A 533 6.69 -14.66 -13.74
N SER A 534 6.21 -14.88 -14.95
CA SER A 534 5.56 -16.13 -15.38
C SER A 534 6.53 -17.18 -15.92
N ASP A 535 7.83 -16.85 -16.00
CA ASP A 535 8.81 -17.73 -16.63
C ASP A 535 9.17 -18.90 -15.70
N PRO A 536 9.22 -20.14 -16.23
CA PRO A 536 9.55 -21.32 -15.46
C PRO A 536 10.98 -21.26 -14.94
N LEU A 537 11.14 -21.43 -13.63
CA LEU A 537 12.41 -21.57 -12.95
C LEU A 537 12.82 -23.04 -12.94
N THR A 538 13.90 -23.37 -13.65
CA THR A 538 14.44 -24.74 -13.73
C THR A 538 15.65 -24.95 -12.82
N THR A 539 16.41 -23.88 -12.54
CA THR A 539 17.58 -23.92 -11.65
C THR A 539 17.77 -22.62 -10.90
N VAL A 540 18.32 -22.66 -9.68
CA VAL A 540 18.69 -21.47 -8.90
C VAL A 540 19.89 -21.77 -8.00
N SER A 541 20.79 -20.81 -7.86
CA SER A 541 21.90 -20.91 -6.90
C SER A 541 21.53 -20.21 -5.60
N THR A 542 21.66 -20.90 -4.48
CA THR A 542 21.39 -20.41 -3.11
C THR A 542 22.69 -20.28 -2.33
N ASN A 543 22.64 -20.06 -1.00
CA ASN A 543 23.85 -19.91 -0.20
C ASN A 543 24.70 -21.20 -0.23
N ASN A 544 24.08 -22.36 0.02
CA ASN A 544 24.80 -23.63 0.15
C ASN A 544 24.56 -24.60 -1.01
N TYR A 545 23.58 -24.35 -1.88
CA TYR A 545 23.17 -25.30 -2.93
C TYR A 545 23.09 -24.66 -4.32
N ASN A 546 23.33 -25.48 -5.34
CA ASN A 546 22.82 -25.28 -6.69
C ASN A 546 21.59 -26.17 -6.85
N VAL A 547 20.41 -25.54 -6.89
CA VAL A 547 19.11 -26.22 -6.87
C VAL A 547 18.60 -26.41 -8.30
N THR A 548 18.16 -27.61 -8.62
CA THR A 548 17.45 -27.97 -9.85
C THR A 548 16.00 -28.32 -9.51
N PHE A 549 15.04 -27.73 -10.24
CA PHE A 549 13.62 -28.01 -10.05
C PHE A 549 13.12 -29.03 -11.07
N VAL A 550 12.43 -30.05 -10.59
CA VAL A 550 11.71 -31.04 -11.41
C VAL A 550 10.21 -30.85 -11.17
N ASN A 551 9.44 -30.68 -12.24
CA ASN A 551 8.01 -30.43 -12.13
C ASN A 551 7.27 -30.95 -13.37
N ASN A 552 6.32 -31.86 -13.15
CA ASN A 552 5.50 -32.46 -14.20
C ASN A 552 4.12 -31.80 -14.33
N GLY A 553 3.82 -30.77 -13.53
CA GLY A 553 2.49 -30.18 -13.39
C GLY A 553 1.67 -30.80 -12.27
N ALA A 554 0.42 -30.36 -12.12
CA ALA A 554 -0.53 -30.92 -11.17
C ALA A 554 -1.37 -32.02 -11.81
N GLU A 555 -1.32 -33.23 -11.28
CA GLU A 555 -2.16 -34.36 -11.71
C GLU A 555 -3.65 -34.02 -11.53
N ILE A 556 -4.43 -34.11 -12.61
CA ILE A 556 -5.86 -33.85 -12.62
C ILE A 556 -6.59 -35.07 -12.08
N ARG A 557 -7.25 -34.91 -10.94
CA ARG A 557 -8.04 -35.92 -10.23
C ARG A 557 -9.54 -35.65 -10.32
N LYS A 558 -10.34 -36.65 -9.99
CA LYS A 558 -11.81 -36.57 -10.01
C LYS A 558 -12.29 -35.42 -9.12
N THR A 559 -13.37 -34.76 -9.55
CA THR A 559 -14.01 -33.72 -8.75
C THR A 559 -14.83 -34.36 -7.64
N PHE A 560 -14.77 -33.83 -6.42
CA PHE A 560 -15.63 -34.30 -5.34
C PHE A 560 -17.05 -33.81 -5.54
N LEU A 561 -17.98 -34.75 -5.60
CA LEU A 561 -19.41 -34.47 -5.56
C LEU A 561 -19.89 -34.69 -4.12
N THR A 562 -20.15 -33.59 -3.43
CA THR A 562 -20.70 -33.62 -2.08
C THR A 562 -22.17 -33.99 -2.14
N VAL A 563 -22.50 -35.08 -1.48
CA VAL A 563 -23.82 -35.65 -1.34
C VAL A 563 -24.34 -35.32 0.04
N TYR A 564 -25.54 -34.75 0.13
CA TYR A 564 -26.18 -34.55 1.41
C TYR A 564 -27.69 -34.80 1.35
N PRO A 565 -28.25 -35.43 2.40
CA PRO A 565 -29.68 -35.63 2.49
C PRO A 565 -30.39 -34.36 2.96
N TYR A 566 -31.63 -34.23 2.53
CA TYR A 566 -32.57 -33.24 3.02
C TYR A 566 -33.98 -33.85 3.07
N TYR A 567 -34.89 -33.23 3.80
CA TYR A 567 -36.31 -33.60 3.78
C TYR A 567 -37.17 -32.36 4.03
N ASP A 568 -38.45 -32.46 3.71
CA ASP A 568 -39.41 -31.38 3.95
C ASP A 568 -40.14 -31.62 5.28
N LEU A 569 -40.19 -30.59 6.11
CA LEU A 569 -40.91 -30.58 7.37
C LEU A 569 -41.87 -29.39 7.39
N ASP A 570 -43.16 -29.66 7.25
CA ASP A 570 -44.22 -28.64 7.17
C ASP A 570 -43.93 -27.50 6.18
N GLY A 571 -43.40 -27.85 5.01
CA GLY A 571 -43.02 -26.90 3.96
C GLY A 571 -41.67 -26.22 4.16
N THR A 572 -40.92 -26.59 5.21
CA THR A 572 -39.56 -26.13 5.48
C THR A 572 -38.54 -27.20 5.13
N LYS A 573 -37.58 -26.89 4.26
CA LYS A 573 -36.50 -27.81 3.88
C LYS A 573 -35.47 -27.93 5.00
N VAL A 574 -35.33 -29.12 5.59
CA VAL A 574 -34.27 -29.44 6.55
C VAL A 574 -33.08 -30.04 5.80
N ASN A 575 -31.94 -29.33 5.79
CA ASN A 575 -30.73 -29.77 5.06
C ASN A 575 -29.67 -30.30 6.05
N LEU A 576 -29.11 -31.47 5.76
CA LEU A 576 -28.00 -32.05 6.51
C LEU A 576 -26.67 -31.83 5.78
N ASN A 577 -26.32 -30.56 5.59
CA ASN A 577 -25.28 -30.09 4.67
C ASN A 577 -23.99 -29.61 5.35
N LYS A 578 -23.70 -30.12 6.55
CA LYS A 578 -22.44 -29.88 7.27
C LYS A 578 -22.14 -31.05 8.18
N ASN A 579 -20.89 -31.17 8.61
CA ASN A 579 -20.52 -32.13 9.64
C ASN A 579 -21.34 -31.87 10.91
N ASP A 580 -21.75 -32.94 11.56
CA ASP A 580 -22.53 -32.93 12.80
C ASP A 580 -23.88 -32.21 12.67
N ALA A 581 -24.43 -32.13 11.45
CA ALA A 581 -25.76 -31.56 11.24
C ALA A 581 -26.82 -32.44 11.94
N GLN A 582 -27.68 -31.78 12.71
CA GLN A 582 -28.84 -32.40 13.35
C GLN A 582 -30.13 -31.82 12.78
N GLY A 583 -30.92 -32.68 12.14
CA GLY A 583 -32.28 -32.37 11.70
C GLY A 583 -33.30 -32.61 12.82
N LEU A 584 -34.47 -31.97 12.73
CA LEU A 584 -35.61 -32.26 13.60
C LEU A 584 -36.73 -32.91 12.78
N PHE A 585 -37.49 -33.83 13.39
CA PHE A 585 -38.67 -34.41 12.76
C PHE A 585 -39.77 -34.65 13.79
N VAL A 586 -41.01 -34.79 13.31
CA VAL A 586 -42.17 -35.01 14.18
C VAL A 586 -42.11 -36.41 14.77
N TYR A 587 -42.18 -36.52 16.08
CA TYR A 587 -42.27 -37.78 16.79
C TYR A 587 -43.37 -38.69 16.21
N GLY A 588 -43.04 -39.97 16.00
CA GLY A 588 -43.95 -40.96 15.44
C GLY A 588 -44.11 -40.90 13.91
N SER A 589 -43.46 -39.95 13.22
CA SER A 589 -43.44 -39.90 11.75
C SER A 589 -42.21 -40.58 11.15
N ASP A 590 -42.36 -41.11 9.94
CA ASP A 590 -41.22 -41.49 9.09
C ASP A 590 -40.65 -40.23 8.38
N ILE A 591 -39.38 -40.30 7.97
CA ILE A 591 -38.71 -39.21 7.23
C ILE A 591 -38.60 -39.62 5.75
N ASP A 592 -39.25 -38.86 4.87
CA ASP A 592 -39.08 -38.96 3.42
C ASP A 592 -37.87 -38.13 2.98
N TYR A 593 -36.70 -38.76 2.98
CA TYR A 593 -35.46 -38.08 2.62
C TYR A 593 -35.30 -37.98 1.10
N ARG A 594 -34.56 -36.95 0.70
CA ARG A 594 -34.14 -36.70 -0.67
C ARG A 594 -32.65 -36.39 -0.68
N ILE A 595 -32.01 -36.65 -1.80
CA ILE A 595 -30.58 -36.41 -1.99
C ILE A 595 -30.38 -35.14 -2.79
N THR A 596 -29.40 -34.32 -2.40
CA THR A 596 -28.85 -33.26 -3.24
C THR A 596 -27.37 -33.51 -3.45
N TYR A 597 -26.91 -33.15 -4.66
CA TYR A 597 -25.52 -33.19 -5.06
C TYR A 597 -25.01 -31.78 -5.27
N SER A 598 -23.79 -31.50 -4.81
CA SER A 598 -23.10 -30.24 -5.03
C SER A 598 -21.65 -30.50 -5.45
N GLY A 599 -21.11 -29.68 -6.35
CA GLY A 599 -19.75 -29.81 -6.84
C GLY A 599 -19.62 -30.12 -8.32
N PHE A 600 -20.72 -30.14 -9.09
CA PHE A 600 -20.64 -30.24 -10.55
C PHE A 600 -19.83 -29.08 -11.15
N VAL A 601 -19.08 -29.38 -12.22
CA VAL A 601 -18.21 -28.44 -12.94
C VAL A 601 -18.57 -28.44 -14.44
N TYR A 602 -18.10 -27.45 -15.21
CA TYR A 602 -18.31 -27.38 -16.67
C TYR A 602 -19.78 -27.39 -17.14
N LYS A 603 -20.69 -26.80 -16.36
CA LYS A 603 -22.15 -26.81 -16.61
C LYS A 603 -22.75 -28.22 -16.63
N GLU A 604 -22.01 -29.23 -16.17
CA GLU A 604 -22.55 -30.55 -15.86
C GLU A 604 -23.54 -30.42 -14.69
N ASP A 605 -24.51 -31.34 -14.58
CA ASP A 605 -25.56 -31.30 -13.57
C ASP A 605 -25.99 -32.72 -13.14
N ALA A 606 -27.16 -32.83 -12.52
CA ALA A 606 -27.70 -34.09 -12.04
C ALA A 606 -27.84 -35.17 -13.14
N ALA A 607 -27.86 -34.82 -14.43
CA ALA A 607 -27.89 -35.78 -15.53
C ALA A 607 -26.65 -36.71 -15.54
N VAL A 608 -25.52 -36.29 -14.97
CA VAL A 608 -24.34 -37.16 -14.80
C VAL A 608 -24.67 -38.41 -13.95
N MET A 609 -25.63 -38.31 -13.04
CA MET A 609 -26.06 -39.43 -12.20
C MET A 609 -26.80 -40.52 -13.00
N GLU A 610 -27.29 -40.24 -14.21
CA GLU A 610 -27.93 -41.25 -15.06
C GLU A 610 -27.00 -42.42 -15.37
N ALA A 611 -25.68 -42.17 -15.41
CA ALA A 611 -24.66 -43.21 -15.60
C ALA A 611 -24.68 -44.26 -14.47
N LEU A 612 -25.22 -43.95 -13.30
CA LEU A 612 -25.35 -44.89 -12.19
C LEU A 612 -26.48 -45.91 -12.38
N GLY A 613 -27.50 -45.59 -13.20
CA GLY A 613 -28.70 -46.40 -13.34
C GLY A 613 -29.41 -46.60 -12.00
N ASN A 614 -29.63 -47.86 -11.61
CA ASN A 614 -30.33 -48.23 -10.37
C ASN A 614 -29.41 -48.27 -9.12
N ASP A 615 -28.09 -48.13 -9.30
CA ASP A 615 -27.12 -48.11 -8.19
C ASP A 615 -26.99 -46.67 -7.68
N THR A 616 -27.94 -46.22 -6.86
CA THR A 616 -28.03 -44.83 -6.41
C THR A 616 -27.57 -44.65 -4.96
N VAL A 617 -27.37 -43.39 -4.56
CA VAL A 617 -27.13 -43.04 -3.15
C VAL A 617 -28.33 -43.44 -2.30
N ASN A 618 -28.08 -44.00 -1.12
CA ASN A 618 -29.09 -44.37 -0.15
C ASN A 618 -28.80 -43.75 1.23
N VAL A 619 -29.83 -43.43 2.01
CA VAL A 619 -29.69 -43.00 3.41
C VAL A 619 -30.17 -44.11 4.32
N VAL A 620 -29.31 -44.51 5.24
CA VAL A 620 -29.62 -45.54 6.24
C VAL A 620 -29.62 -44.90 7.61
N PHE A 621 -30.76 -44.96 8.29
CA PHE A 621 -30.86 -44.58 9.69
C PHE A 621 -30.49 -45.79 10.56
N ASP A 622 -29.74 -45.55 11.64
CA ASP A 622 -29.38 -46.61 12.60
C ASP A 622 -30.61 -47.21 13.28
N LYS A 623 -31.70 -46.43 13.34
CA LYS A 623 -33.01 -46.82 13.84
C LYS A 623 -34.10 -46.18 12.99
N ALA A 624 -35.20 -46.89 12.73
CA ALA A 624 -36.32 -46.34 11.96
C ALA A 624 -36.90 -45.07 12.64
N PRO A 625 -36.95 -43.90 11.97
CA PRO A 625 -37.34 -42.64 12.61
C PRO A 625 -38.68 -42.69 13.34
N LYS A 626 -39.71 -43.33 12.77
CA LYS A 626 -41.02 -43.48 13.43
C LYS A 626 -41.01 -44.19 14.79
N THR A 627 -39.96 -44.95 15.07
CA THR A 627 -39.80 -45.71 16.32
C THR A 627 -38.94 -44.99 17.37
N ALA A 628 -38.42 -43.80 17.04
CA ALA A 628 -37.63 -43.00 17.97
C ALA A 628 -38.50 -42.42 19.09
N ALA A 629 -38.00 -42.44 20.32
CA ALA A 629 -38.63 -41.79 21.46
C ALA A 629 -38.47 -40.27 21.35
N VAL A 630 -39.36 -39.51 22.02
CA VAL A 630 -39.23 -38.05 22.09
C VAL A 630 -37.89 -37.67 22.72
N GLY A 631 -37.17 -36.76 22.07
CA GLY A 631 -35.83 -36.34 22.46
C GLY A 631 -34.69 -37.24 21.98
N GLU A 632 -34.98 -38.44 21.45
CA GLU A 632 -33.97 -39.37 20.95
C GLU A 632 -33.28 -38.81 19.71
N VAL A 633 -31.95 -38.93 19.68
CA VAL A 633 -31.11 -38.57 18.53
C VAL A 633 -30.76 -39.85 17.79
N VAL A 634 -31.15 -39.94 16.52
CA VAL A 634 -30.92 -41.09 15.65
C VAL A 634 -29.84 -40.72 14.63
N PRO A 635 -28.68 -41.40 14.65
CA PRO A 635 -27.68 -41.24 13.60
C PRO A 635 -28.16 -41.79 12.26
N LEU A 636 -27.63 -41.19 11.18
CA LEU A 636 -27.84 -41.67 9.82
C LEU A 636 -26.53 -41.64 9.03
N THR A 637 -26.41 -42.58 8.09
CA THR A 637 -25.26 -42.72 7.21
C THR A 637 -25.71 -42.63 5.76
N VAL A 638 -25.00 -41.82 4.97
CA VAL A 638 -25.12 -41.81 3.51
C VAL A 638 -24.28 -42.96 2.94
N LYS A 639 -24.91 -43.85 2.18
CA LYS A 639 -24.26 -44.96 1.47
C LYS A 639 -24.11 -44.60 0.00
N PHE A 640 -22.87 -44.65 -0.48
CA PHE A 640 -22.56 -44.39 -1.88
C PHE A 640 -22.79 -45.62 -2.75
N PRO A 641 -23.07 -45.40 -4.05
CA PRO A 641 -23.18 -46.48 -5.02
C PRO A 641 -21.84 -47.23 -5.18
N GLN A 642 -21.90 -48.46 -5.66
CA GLN A 642 -20.70 -49.26 -5.97
C GLN A 642 -20.10 -48.87 -7.32
N LYS A 643 -20.95 -48.46 -8.27
CA LYS A 643 -20.54 -47.95 -9.58
C LYS A 643 -19.86 -46.59 -9.41
N VAL A 644 -18.66 -46.48 -9.99
CA VAL A 644 -17.89 -45.23 -10.01
C VAL A 644 -18.26 -44.38 -11.21
N LEU A 645 -18.21 -43.07 -11.03
CA LEU A 645 -18.30 -42.10 -12.13
C LEU A 645 -16.90 -41.81 -12.66
N ASP A 646 -16.78 -41.58 -13.97
CA ASP A 646 -15.48 -41.36 -14.61
C ASP A 646 -14.79 -40.08 -14.09
N ASN A 647 -15.56 -39.00 -13.94
CA ASN A 647 -15.04 -37.68 -13.57
C ASN A 647 -15.29 -37.27 -12.11
N TYR A 648 -16.08 -38.03 -11.36
CA TYR A 648 -16.55 -37.64 -10.03
C TYR A 648 -16.28 -38.71 -8.98
N GLU A 649 -16.02 -38.25 -7.76
CA GLU A 649 -15.90 -39.08 -6.57
C GLU A 649 -16.87 -38.57 -5.49
N PHE A 650 -17.63 -39.47 -4.88
CA PHE A 650 -18.64 -39.08 -3.89
C PHE A 650 -18.01 -38.75 -2.54
N LYS A 651 -18.48 -37.66 -1.92
CA LYS A 651 -18.19 -37.31 -0.53
C LYS A 651 -19.46 -36.94 0.21
N THR A 652 -19.46 -37.10 1.52
CA THR A 652 -20.59 -36.76 2.40
C THR A 652 -20.05 -36.16 3.68
N TYR A 653 -20.91 -35.42 4.37
CA TYR A 653 -20.65 -34.97 5.73
C TYR A 653 -20.75 -36.14 6.72
N THR A 654 -20.01 -36.03 7.82
CA THR A 654 -19.97 -37.03 8.91
C THR A 654 -20.81 -36.57 10.11
N GLY A 655 -21.21 -37.49 10.98
CA GLY A 655 -21.93 -37.15 12.23
C GLY A 655 -23.39 -36.71 12.04
N LEU A 656 -24.00 -37.07 10.90
CA LEU A 656 -25.38 -36.67 10.59
C LEU A 656 -26.39 -37.35 11.52
N THR A 657 -27.31 -36.56 12.07
CA THR A 657 -28.33 -37.05 13.01
C THR A 657 -29.70 -36.42 12.76
N VAL A 658 -30.75 -37.07 13.25
CA VAL A 658 -32.10 -36.49 13.36
C VAL A 658 -32.64 -36.67 14.78
N LYS A 659 -33.35 -35.67 15.31
CA LYS A 659 -33.93 -35.70 16.66
C LYS A 659 -35.46 -35.65 16.58
N ALA A 660 -36.11 -36.59 17.28
CA ALA A 660 -37.56 -36.67 17.33
C ALA A 660 -38.12 -35.69 18.36
N LEU A 661 -39.01 -34.80 17.96
CA LEU A 661 -39.73 -33.89 18.87
C LEU A 661 -41.22 -33.85 18.52
N LYS A 662 -42.06 -33.53 19.50
CA LYS A 662 -43.50 -33.34 19.29
C LYS A 662 -43.76 -32.05 18.51
N ALA A 663 -44.89 -31.99 17.81
CA ALA A 663 -45.35 -30.78 17.12
C ALA A 663 -46.58 -30.21 17.81
N TYR A 664 -46.73 -28.88 17.77
CA TYR A 664 -47.96 -28.20 18.17
C TYR A 664 -49.00 -28.23 17.05
N THR A 665 -50.28 -28.30 17.42
CA THR A 665 -51.39 -28.13 16.47
C THR A 665 -52.03 -26.76 16.64
N VAL A 666 -52.56 -26.20 15.55
CA VAL A 666 -53.25 -24.90 15.55
C VAL A 666 -54.65 -25.06 14.98
N GLU A 667 -55.65 -24.75 15.78
CA GLU A 667 -57.06 -24.71 15.38
C GLU A 667 -57.49 -23.29 15.02
N ASN A 668 -58.53 -23.17 14.19
CA ASN A 668 -59.12 -21.89 13.73
C ASN A 668 -58.13 -20.94 13.03
N ALA A 669 -57.06 -21.46 12.44
CA ALA A 669 -56.03 -20.71 11.73
C ALA A 669 -56.31 -20.52 10.23
N GLU A 670 -57.59 -20.44 9.87
CA GLU A 670 -58.04 -20.18 8.49
C GLU A 670 -58.01 -18.68 8.17
N LYS A 671 -58.12 -18.34 6.87
CA LYS A 671 -58.14 -16.96 6.38
C LYS A 671 -59.27 -16.16 7.04
N ILE A 672 -58.97 -14.98 7.59
CA ILE A 672 -59.94 -14.10 8.26
C ILE A 672 -60.19 -12.85 7.42
N GLU A 673 -61.38 -12.68 6.87
CA GLU A 673 -61.71 -11.49 6.07
C GLU A 673 -62.20 -10.34 6.96
N LYS A 674 -61.68 -9.13 6.70
CA LYS A 674 -62.02 -7.91 7.44
C LYS A 674 -62.19 -6.73 6.50
N VAL A 675 -62.87 -5.69 6.98
CA VAL A 675 -63.00 -4.40 6.30
C VAL A 675 -62.41 -3.30 7.19
N TYR A 676 -61.80 -2.29 6.57
CA TYR A 676 -61.38 -1.08 7.30
C TYR A 676 -62.60 -0.47 8.01
N GLY A 677 -62.48 -0.17 9.31
CA GLY A 677 -63.60 0.28 10.13
C GLY A 677 -64.17 -0.78 11.07
N ASP A 678 -63.87 -2.07 10.87
CA ASP A 678 -64.29 -3.12 11.81
C ASP A 678 -63.72 -2.87 13.21
N ALA A 679 -64.51 -3.18 14.24
CA ALA A 679 -64.07 -3.10 15.64
C ALA A 679 -62.88 -4.06 15.91
N PRO A 680 -62.02 -3.76 16.91
CA PRO A 680 -61.01 -4.71 17.37
C PRO A 680 -61.61 -6.07 17.68
N PHE A 681 -60.90 -7.15 17.34
CA PHE A 681 -61.39 -8.51 17.53
C PHE A 681 -60.34 -9.41 18.17
N GLU A 682 -60.78 -10.40 18.94
CA GLU A 682 -59.89 -11.40 19.53
C GLU A 682 -59.45 -12.43 18.50
N ALA A 683 -58.16 -12.81 18.56
CA ALA A 683 -57.62 -13.88 17.74
C ALA A 683 -58.35 -15.20 18.05
N PRO A 684 -58.98 -15.87 17.07
CA PRO A 684 -59.71 -17.11 17.32
C PRO A 684 -58.80 -18.34 17.46
N PHE A 685 -57.48 -18.17 17.39
CA PHE A 685 -56.51 -19.26 17.31
C PHE A 685 -56.37 -20.00 18.63
N ILE A 686 -56.35 -21.33 18.55
CA ILE A 686 -56.07 -22.21 19.70
C ILE A 686 -54.85 -23.05 19.34
N VAL A 687 -53.79 -22.95 20.14
CA VAL A 687 -52.60 -23.78 19.98
C VAL A 687 -52.65 -24.89 21.02
N LYS A 688 -52.53 -26.15 20.59
CA LYS A 688 -52.56 -27.33 21.46
C LYS A 688 -51.29 -28.16 21.37
N ASN A 689 -50.93 -28.77 22.49
CA ASN A 689 -49.89 -29.82 22.53
C ASN A 689 -50.47 -31.19 22.10
N ASP A 690 -49.66 -32.25 22.16
CA ASP A 690 -50.06 -33.60 21.76
C ASP A 690 -51.13 -34.23 22.66
N LYS A 691 -51.29 -33.73 23.90
CA LYS A 691 -52.34 -34.13 24.83
C LYS A 691 -53.66 -33.37 24.63
N GLY A 692 -53.69 -32.43 23.68
CA GLY A 692 -54.85 -31.56 23.43
C GLY A 692 -54.98 -30.39 24.43
N GLU A 693 -53.97 -30.15 25.26
CA GLU A 693 -53.95 -29.05 26.24
C GLU A 693 -53.56 -27.75 25.54
N SER A 694 -54.22 -26.65 25.91
CA SER A 694 -53.93 -25.32 25.35
C SER A 694 -52.54 -24.82 25.78
N VAL A 695 -51.78 -24.31 24.82
CA VAL A 695 -50.46 -23.74 25.00
C VAL A 695 -50.51 -22.25 24.69
N ASP A 696 -49.82 -21.44 25.49
CA ASP A 696 -49.74 -20.01 25.21
C ASP A 696 -48.87 -19.72 23.98
N TYR A 697 -49.22 -18.66 23.26
CA TYR A 697 -48.60 -18.34 21.98
C TYR A 697 -48.55 -16.84 21.75
N THR A 698 -47.67 -16.43 20.86
CA THR A 698 -47.54 -15.03 20.44
C THR A 698 -48.05 -14.84 19.01
N ILE A 699 -48.55 -13.63 18.71
CA ILE A 699 -49.01 -13.24 17.38
C ILE A 699 -48.16 -12.07 16.91
N THR A 700 -47.54 -12.20 15.74
CA THR A 700 -46.79 -11.12 15.11
C THR A 700 -47.52 -10.67 13.84
N PRO A 701 -47.90 -9.39 13.68
CA PRO A 701 -48.49 -8.91 12.44
C PRO A 701 -47.42 -8.75 11.36
N SER A 702 -47.83 -8.95 10.11
CA SER A 702 -47.03 -8.66 8.91
C SER A 702 -46.58 -7.20 8.83
N SER A 703 -47.36 -6.26 9.37
CA SER A 703 -46.99 -4.86 9.52
C SER A 703 -47.85 -4.18 10.58
N THR A 704 -47.22 -3.48 11.52
CA THR A 704 -47.91 -2.70 12.57
C THR A 704 -48.65 -1.47 12.04
N SER A 705 -48.31 -1.01 10.83
CA SER A 705 -49.04 0.07 10.14
C SER A 705 -50.40 -0.37 9.59
N ARG A 706 -50.64 -1.69 9.51
CA ARG A 706 -51.86 -2.29 8.95
C ARG A 706 -52.73 -2.92 10.02
N LEU A 707 -52.09 -3.57 10.97
CA LEU A 707 -52.72 -4.34 12.03
C LEU A 707 -51.82 -4.31 13.27
N THR A 708 -52.35 -3.86 14.40
CA THR A 708 -51.64 -3.91 15.69
C THR A 708 -52.18 -5.04 16.54
N VAL A 709 -51.31 -5.63 17.36
CA VAL A 709 -51.65 -6.72 18.29
C VAL A 709 -51.35 -6.25 19.71
N SER A 710 -52.33 -6.36 20.60
CA SER A 710 -52.18 -6.12 22.04
C SER A 710 -52.74 -7.33 22.79
N GLY A 711 -51.86 -8.14 23.38
CA GLY A 711 -52.24 -9.47 23.87
C GLY A 711 -52.70 -10.36 22.71
N LYS A 712 -53.99 -10.74 22.69
CA LYS A 712 -54.63 -11.51 21.61
C LYS A 712 -55.67 -10.68 20.83
N THR A 713 -55.84 -9.40 21.18
CA THR A 713 -56.70 -8.47 20.46
C THR A 713 -55.99 -7.89 19.25
N LEU A 714 -56.62 -7.99 18.07
CA LEU A 714 -56.15 -7.39 16.82
C LEU A 714 -56.95 -6.13 16.49
N THR A 715 -56.25 -5.06 16.19
CA THR A 715 -56.84 -3.77 15.81
C THR A 715 -56.38 -3.36 14.42
N ILE A 716 -57.35 -3.13 13.53
CA ILE A 716 -57.11 -2.72 12.14
C ILE A 716 -56.67 -1.25 12.09
N LYS A 717 -55.69 -0.95 11.23
CA LYS A 717 -55.12 0.40 11.04
C LYS A 717 -55.15 0.87 9.58
N SER A 718 -55.18 -0.04 8.60
CA SER A 718 -55.34 0.32 7.19
C SER A 718 -55.85 -0.85 6.35
N ALA A 719 -56.46 -0.53 5.20
CA ALA A 719 -56.89 -1.53 4.22
C ALA A 719 -55.70 -2.04 3.41
N TYR A 720 -55.52 -3.37 3.37
CA TYR A 720 -54.49 -4.02 2.56
C TYR A 720 -54.79 -5.51 2.37
N ALA A 721 -54.87 -5.95 1.11
CA ALA A 721 -55.31 -7.30 0.76
C ALA A 721 -54.32 -8.42 1.17
N SER A 722 -53.03 -8.12 1.32
CA SER A 722 -52.01 -9.12 1.72
C SER A 722 -51.59 -9.01 3.18
N THR A 723 -52.46 -8.49 4.06
CA THR A 723 -52.19 -8.49 5.50
C THR A 723 -52.30 -9.91 6.05
N TYR A 724 -51.39 -10.28 6.95
CA TYR A 724 -51.37 -11.57 7.65
C TYR A 724 -50.78 -11.43 9.05
N VAL A 725 -50.93 -12.48 9.85
CA VAL A 725 -50.23 -12.65 11.13
C VAL A 725 -49.47 -13.97 11.16
N THR A 726 -48.45 -14.05 12.02
CA THR A 726 -47.72 -15.28 12.32
C THR A 726 -47.92 -15.66 13.78
N ILE A 727 -48.45 -16.86 14.01
CA ILE A 727 -48.59 -17.51 15.31
C ILE A 727 -47.27 -18.20 15.64
N LYS A 728 -46.72 -17.93 16.83
CA LYS A 728 -45.41 -18.47 17.25
C LYS A 728 -45.43 -19.08 18.64
N VAL A 729 -44.77 -20.24 18.77
CA VAL A 729 -44.39 -20.87 20.04
C VAL A 729 -42.91 -21.27 19.94
N ALA A 730 -42.13 -20.98 20.97
CA ALA A 730 -40.71 -21.34 21.00
C ALA A 730 -40.51 -22.86 21.12
N ALA A 731 -39.40 -23.37 20.58
CA ALA A 731 -39.01 -24.76 20.79
C ALA A 731 -38.58 -25.00 22.24
N ASN A 732 -38.66 -26.26 22.67
CA ASN A 732 -38.06 -26.76 23.91
C ASN A 732 -37.59 -28.21 23.71
N ASP A 733 -37.19 -28.89 24.79
CA ASP A 733 -36.63 -30.25 24.73
C ASP A 733 -37.62 -31.32 24.28
N GLU A 734 -38.93 -31.06 24.34
CA GLU A 734 -39.99 -31.98 23.95
C GLU A 734 -40.71 -31.57 22.67
N TYR A 735 -40.80 -30.27 22.36
CA TYR A 735 -41.59 -29.73 21.26
C TYR A 735 -40.78 -28.87 20.31
N MET A 736 -41.09 -29.02 19.03
CA MET A 736 -40.60 -28.15 17.96
C MET A 736 -41.18 -26.75 18.07
N ALA A 737 -40.44 -25.74 17.58
CA ALA A 737 -40.99 -24.40 17.44
C ALA A 737 -42.17 -24.42 16.46
N LEU A 738 -43.24 -23.69 16.80
CA LEU A 738 -44.36 -23.44 15.90
C LEU A 738 -44.18 -22.09 15.23
N SER A 739 -44.38 -22.04 13.92
CA SER A 739 -44.51 -20.79 13.16
C SER A 739 -45.55 -20.97 12.06
N LYS A 740 -46.78 -20.48 12.30
CA LYS A 740 -47.89 -20.62 11.34
C LYS A 740 -48.37 -19.26 10.86
N ARG A 741 -48.42 -19.06 9.54
CA ARG A 741 -49.00 -17.87 8.90
C ARG A 741 -50.51 -18.03 8.74
N VAL A 742 -51.26 -16.98 9.07
CA VAL A 742 -52.71 -16.85 8.83
C VAL A 742 -52.97 -15.53 8.12
N ASP A 743 -53.56 -15.60 6.92
CA ASP A 743 -53.88 -14.40 6.14
C ASP A 743 -55.13 -13.69 6.68
N ILE A 744 -55.05 -12.37 6.80
CA ILE A 744 -56.13 -11.49 7.27
C ILE A 744 -56.27 -10.33 6.27
N PRO A 745 -56.80 -10.56 5.05
CA PRO A 745 -57.01 -9.48 4.10
C PRO A 745 -57.98 -8.43 4.67
N ILE A 746 -57.61 -7.16 4.52
CA ILE A 746 -58.43 -6.04 4.97
C ILE A 746 -58.91 -5.28 3.72
N ALA A 747 -60.19 -5.42 3.40
CA ALA A 747 -60.83 -4.68 2.32
C ALA A 747 -61.01 -3.20 2.69
N LYS A 748 -61.13 -2.35 1.67
CA LYS A 748 -61.41 -0.93 1.84
C LYS A 748 -62.86 -0.72 2.30
N ALA A 749 -63.09 0.31 3.12
CA ALA A 749 -64.42 0.72 3.53
C ALA A 749 -65.15 1.44 2.37
N PRO A 750 -66.46 1.24 2.16
CA PRO A 750 -67.22 2.02 1.19
C PRO A 750 -67.37 3.48 1.66
N LEU A 751 -67.19 4.44 0.76
CA LEU A 751 -67.41 5.87 1.03
C LEU A 751 -68.11 6.51 -0.17
N THR A 752 -69.16 7.30 0.06
CA THR A 752 -69.86 8.04 -0.99
C THR A 752 -69.60 9.54 -0.86
N VAL A 753 -69.17 10.17 -1.95
CA VAL A 753 -68.98 11.63 -2.04
C VAL A 753 -69.97 12.20 -3.04
N THR A 754 -70.84 13.09 -2.59
CA THR A 754 -71.92 13.67 -3.40
C THR A 754 -71.76 15.17 -3.51
N ALA A 755 -71.79 15.72 -4.73
CA ALA A 755 -71.88 17.16 -4.92
C ALA A 755 -73.34 17.60 -4.78
N LYS A 756 -73.61 18.62 -3.96
CA LYS A 756 -74.98 19.11 -3.79
C LYS A 756 -75.46 19.84 -5.04
N ASP A 757 -76.72 19.63 -5.37
CA ASP A 757 -77.40 20.39 -6.42
C ASP A 757 -77.53 21.87 -6.05
N VAL A 758 -77.46 22.75 -7.04
CA VAL A 758 -77.49 24.20 -6.86
C VAL A 758 -78.55 24.83 -7.76
N ALA A 759 -79.35 25.76 -7.23
CA ALA A 759 -80.23 26.60 -8.04
C ALA A 759 -79.58 27.96 -8.27
N LEU A 760 -79.43 28.38 -9.53
CA LEU A 760 -78.84 29.67 -9.91
C LEU A 760 -79.88 30.55 -10.62
N LEU A 761 -80.11 31.76 -10.11
CA LEU A 761 -81.03 32.71 -10.76
C LEU A 761 -80.44 33.19 -12.10
N ILE A 762 -81.27 33.23 -13.15
CA ILE A 762 -80.85 33.68 -14.48
C ILE A 762 -80.17 35.07 -14.43
N GLY A 763 -78.96 35.16 -15.03
CA GLY A 763 -78.13 36.36 -15.02
C GLY A 763 -77.22 36.54 -13.81
N SER A 764 -77.25 35.63 -12.82
CA SER A 764 -76.31 35.64 -11.68
C SER A 764 -74.98 34.99 -12.05
N PRO A 765 -73.84 35.42 -11.47
CA PRO A 765 -72.57 34.73 -11.65
C PRO A 765 -72.63 33.32 -11.03
N ALA A 766 -71.98 32.35 -11.68
CA ALA A 766 -71.88 30.99 -11.16
C ALA A 766 -71.10 30.96 -9.82
N PRO A 767 -71.42 30.04 -8.88
CA PRO A 767 -70.65 29.88 -7.64
C PRO A 767 -69.20 29.52 -7.90
N GLU A 768 -68.27 30.10 -7.14
CA GLU A 768 -66.84 29.76 -7.21
C GLU A 768 -66.51 28.40 -6.60
N THR A 769 -67.37 27.86 -5.73
CA THR A 769 -67.19 26.55 -5.08
C THR A 769 -68.51 25.80 -4.94
N PHE A 770 -68.43 24.47 -4.91
CA PHE A 770 -69.57 23.56 -4.75
C PHE A 770 -69.40 22.70 -3.49
N GLU A 771 -70.46 22.58 -2.71
CA GLU A 771 -70.44 21.81 -1.45
C GLU A 771 -70.48 20.30 -1.74
N LEU A 772 -69.60 19.55 -1.07
CA LEU A 772 -69.57 18.09 -1.11
C LEU A 772 -70.06 17.51 0.22
N THR A 773 -70.91 16.49 0.17
CA THR A 773 -71.27 15.66 1.32
C THR A 773 -70.57 14.30 1.25
N TYR A 774 -70.23 13.77 2.43
CA TYR A 774 -69.50 12.52 2.59
C TYR A 774 -70.31 11.59 3.49
N ASP A 775 -70.58 10.37 3.01
CA ASP A 775 -71.32 9.34 3.74
C ASP A 775 -70.53 8.03 3.77
N GLY A 776 -70.27 7.50 4.96
CA GLY A 776 -69.51 6.24 5.15
C GLY A 776 -68.13 6.37 5.80
N PHE A 777 -67.76 7.50 6.43
CA PHE A 777 -66.54 7.56 7.24
C PHE A 777 -66.61 6.58 8.43
N VAL A 778 -65.50 5.91 8.71
CA VAL A 778 -65.32 5.00 9.85
C VAL A 778 -64.24 5.55 10.79
N TYR A 779 -64.19 5.07 12.04
CA TYR A 779 -63.22 5.50 13.07
C TYR A 779 -63.18 7.01 13.36
N ASP A 780 -64.33 7.69 13.31
CA ASP A 780 -64.44 9.15 13.53
C ASP A 780 -63.47 9.95 12.63
N GLU A 781 -63.26 9.46 11.40
CA GLU A 781 -62.46 10.13 10.39
C GLU A 781 -63.22 11.29 9.73
N ASP A 782 -62.44 12.20 9.15
CA ASP A 782 -62.90 13.32 8.37
C ASP A 782 -62.20 13.32 6.99
N VAL A 783 -62.54 14.31 6.15
CA VAL A 783 -62.00 14.44 4.79
C VAL A 783 -60.46 14.50 4.79
N ALA A 784 -59.86 15.20 5.76
CA ALA A 784 -58.40 15.35 5.81
C ALA A 784 -57.71 14.04 6.15
N LYS A 785 -58.26 13.26 7.09
CA LYS A 785 -57.71 11.95 7.47
C LYS A 785 -57.89 10.90 6.36
N ALA A 786 -59.03 10.89 5.67
CA ALA A 786 -59.33 9.87 4.66
C ALA A 786 -58.62 10.09 3.32
N PHE A 787 -58.49 11.35 2.87
CA PHE A 787 -57.95 11.70 1.54
C PHE A 787 -56.56 12.34 1.56
N GLY A 788 -56.06 12.74 2.73
CA GLY A 788 -54.78 13.43 2.86
C GLY A 788 -54.75 14.71 2.02
N THR A 789 -53.77 14.83 1.14
CA THR A 789 -53.58 16.01 0.27
C THR A 789 -54.38 15.99 -1.03
N LYS A 790 -54.99 14.84 -1.39
CA LYS A 790 -55.74 14.66 -2.64
C LYS A 790 -57.23 14.59 -2.35
N VAL A 791 -57.77 15.68 -1.82
CA VAL A 791 -59.19 15.81 -1.49
C VAL A 791 -60.04 15.95 -2.77
N PRO A 792 -61.26 15.39 -2.81
CA PRO A 792 -62.18 15.63 -3.91
C PRO A 792 -62.63 17.09 -3.96
N VAL A 793 -62.80 17.63 -5.17
CA VAL A 793 -63.32 18.98 -5.40
C VAL A 793 -64.39 18.95 -6.48
N ALA A 794 -65.41 19.78 -6.36
CA ALA A 794 -66.49 19.88 -7.33
C ALA A 794 -66.42 21.20 -8.10
N ALA A 795 -66.67 21.14 -9.41
CA ALA A 795 -66.73 22.29 -10.29
C ALA A 795 -67.75 22.04 -11.41
N LEU A 796 -68.19 23.11 -12.09
CA LEU A 796 -68.98 22.94 -13.30
C LEU A 796 -68.15 22.25 -14.37
N GLU A 797 -68.76 21.29 -15.07
CA GLU A 797 -68.12 20.60 -16.18
C GLU A 797 -67.90 21.54 -17.38
N LYS A 798 -68.79 22.53 -17.55
CA LYS A 798 -68.72 23.55 -18.61
C LYS A 798 -69.20 24.90 -18.09
N GLU A 799 -68.65 25.97 -18.64
CA GLU A 799 -69.13 27.33 -18.39
C GLU A 799 -70.59 27.49 -18.84
N ILE A 800 -71.34 28.32 -18.10
CA ILE A 800 -72.73 28.64 -18.41
C ILE A 800 -72.73 29.62 -19.59
N PRO A 801 -73.31 29.26 -20.76
CA PRO A 801 -73.32 30.12 -21.93
C PRO A 801 -74.23 31.34 -21.72
N SER A 802 -73.94 32.43 -22.42
CA SER A 802 -74.65 33.71 -22.27
C SER A 802 -76.11 33.69 -22.71
N ASP A 803 -76.53 32.66 -23.44
CA ASP A 803 -77.91 32.45 -23.91
C ASP A 803 -78.70 31.43 -23.05
N ALA A 804 -78.15 30.99 -21.92
CA ALA A 804 -78.79 30.05 -20.99
C ALA A 804 -80.18 30.54 -20.52
N LYS A 805 -81.13 29.62 -20.45
CA LYS A 805 -82.54 29.88 -20.17
C LYS A 805 -82.98 29.25 -18.85
N VAL A 806 -84.06 29.79 -18.30
CA VAL A 806 -84.72 29.18 -17.14
C VAL A 806 -85.12 27.74 -17.48
N GLY A 807 -84.71 26.80 -16.63
CA GLY A 807 -84.90 25.36 -16.83
C GLY A 807 -83.64 24.63 -17.29
N ASP A 808 -82.61 25.33 -17.78
CA ASP A 808 -81.34 24.70 -18.19
C ASP A 808 -80.59 24.12 -16.98
N GLU A 809 -79.92 23.00 -17.20
CA GLU A 809 -79.18 22.23 -16.19
C GLU A 809 -77.72 22.02 -16.62
N PHE A 810 -76.80 22.22 -15.68
CA PHE A 810 -75.36 22.11 -15.88
C PHE A 810 -74.78 21.13 -14.87
N ALA A 811 -73.99 20.16 -15.33
CA ALA A 811 -73.40 19.15 -14.46
C ALA A 811 -72.32 19.76 -13.54
N ILE A 812 -72.41 19.44 -12.26
CA ILE A 812 -71.37 19.69 -11.26
C ILE A 812 -70.56 18.39 -11.15
N ALA A 813 -69.40 18.37 -11.81
CA ALA A 813 -68.53 17.20 -11.85
C ALA A 813 -67.56 17.20 -10.67
N ILE A 814 -67.39 16.03 -10.04
CA ILE A 814 -66.39 15.85 -8.99
C ILE A 814 -65.05 15.41 -9.60
N THR A 815 -64.01 16.20 -9.35
CA THR A 815 -62.63 15.76 -9.49
C THR A 815 -62.30 14.81 -8.34
N LYS A 816 -62.03 13.54 -8.69
CA LYS A 816 -61.85 12.45 -7.73
C LYS A 816 -60.63 12.67 -6.84
N GLY A 817 -60.81 12.43 -5.55
CA GLY A 817 -59.71 12.33 -4.58
C GLY A 817 -59.11 10.92 -4.53
N THR A 818 -58.08 10.73 -3.71
CA THR A 818 -57.50 9.41 -3.45
C THR A 818 -57.58 9.09 -1.97
N ALA A 819 -58.30 8.04 -1.60
CA ALA A 819 -58.37 7.53 -0.23
C ALA A 819 -57.78 6.11 -0.17
N ALA A 820 -56.75 5.91 0.64
CA ALA A 820 -56.04 4.64 0.72
C ALA A 820 -56.89 3.52 1.33
N ASN A 821 -57.71 3.89 2.32
CA ASN A 821 -58.50 2.94 3.11
C ASN A 821 -59.96 2.81 2.65
N TYR A 822 -60.37 3.62 1.66
CA TYR A 822 -61.75 3.67 1.19
C TYR A 822 -61.86 3.31 -0.29
N GLU A 823 -62.96 2.65 -0.62
CA GLU A 823 -63.44 2.46 -1.98
C GLU A 823 -64.53 3.52 -2.22
N VAL A 824 -64.19 4.53 -3.04
CA VAL A 824 -64.96 5.77 -3.09
C VAL A 824 -65.90 5.79 -4.30
N THR A 825 -67.18 6.00 -4.04
CA THR A 825 -68.22 6.25 -5.05
C THR A 825 -68.49 7.75 -5.15
N TYR A 826 -68.50 8.29 -6.37
CA TYR A 826 -68.72 9.71 -6.63
C TYR A 826 -70.08 9.94 -7.30
N VAL A 827 -70.87 10.85 -6.75
CA VAL A 827 -72.18 11.24 -7.27
C VAL A 827 -72.12 12.73 -7.65
N ASN A 828 -72.18 13.01 -8.96
CA ASN A 828 -72.21 14.38 -9.48
C ASN A 828 -73.52 15.09 -9.11
N GLY A 829 -73.45 16.40 -8.97
CA GLY A 829 -74.61 17.26 -8.73
C GLY A 829 -75.05 17.98 -10.01
N VAL A 830 -76.11 18.76 -9.90
CA VAL A 830 -76.66 19.56 -11.00
C VAL A 830 -76.87 21.01 -10.55
N LEU A 831 -76.40 21.96 -11.35
CA LEU A 831 -76.74 23.37 -11.26
C LEU A 831 -77.91 23.67 -12.21
N LYS A 832 -79.03 24.18 -11.69
CA LYS A 832 -80.24 24.49 -12.46
C LYS A 832 -80.52 25.99 -12.52
N ILE A 833 -80.78 26.52 -13.71
CA ILE A 833 -81.14 27.93 -13.91
C ILE A 833 -82.62 28.15 -13.57
N THR A 834 -82.90 29.09 -12.67
CA THR A 834 -84.25 29.41 -12.19
C THR A 834 -84.67 30.85 -12.51
N ALA A 835 -85.99 31.06 -12.62
CA ALA A 835 -86.57 32.39 -12.84
C ALA A 835 -86.56 33.22 -11.54
N PRO A 836 -86.49 34.56 -11.62
CA PRO A 836 -86.87 35.43 -10.53
C PRO A 836 -88.36 35.22 -10.24
N THR A 837 -88.72 34.84 -9.02
CA THR A 837 -90.13 34.69 -8.65
C THR A 837 -90.77 36.07 -8.46
N GLY A 838 -91.49 36.55 -9.48
CA GLY A 838 -92.38 37.72 -9.38
C GLY A 838 -92.84 38.31 -10.72
N ILE A 839 -94.17 38.33 -10.91
CA ILE A 839 -95.01 39.05 -11.89
C ILE A 839 -95.55 38.21 -13.06
N ASP A 840 -96.84 37.85 -12.91
CA ASP A 840 -97.73 37.26 -13.91
C ASP A 840 -97.92 38.19 -15.13
N ASN A 841 -97.65 37.66 -16.33
CA ASN A 841 -98.13 38.25 -17.58
C ASN A 841 -99.14 37.31 -18.23
N ASN A 842 -100.42 37.63 -18.06
CA ASN A 842 -101.53 37.03 -18.81
C ASN A 842 -101.65 37.68 -20.19
N SER A 843 -101.22 36.96 -21.23
CA SER A 843 -101.98 36.68 -22.46
C SER A 843 -101.03 36.41 -23.63
N LEU A 844 -101.19 35.22 -24.21
CA LEU A 844 -100.64 34.83 -25.50
C LEU A 844 -101.39 35.60 -26.60
N SER A 845 -100.73 36.64 -27.12
CA SER A 845 -100.82 37.01 -28.53
C SER A 845 -99.38 37.24 -28.97
N ASP A 846 -98.99 36.83 -30.17
CA ASP A 846 -97.61 36.93 -30.68
C ASP A 846 -97.11 38.39 -30.86
N VAL A 847 -97.87 39.37 -30.37
CA VAL A 847 -97.58 40.80 -30.38
C VAL A 847 -96.41 41.09 -29.43
N ARG A 848 -95.39 41.77 -29.95
CA ARG A 848 -94.18 42.13 -29.20
C ARG A 848 -93.92 43.62 -29.30
N VAL A 849 -93.77 44.28 -28.15
CA VAL A 849 -93.35 45.69 -28.07
C VAL A 849 -91.86 45.75 -27.71
N TYR A 850 -91.07 46.48 -28.49
CA TYR A 850 -89.65 46.70 -28.24
C TYR A 850 -89.25 48.13 -28.66
N SER A 851 -88.01 48.53 -28.35
CA SER A 851 -87.48 49.82 -28.79
C SER A 851 -86.32 49.63 -29.76
N GLU A 852 -86.30 50.43 -30.81
CA GLU A 852 -85.24 50.46 -31.81
C GLU A 852 -85.10 51.89 -32.36
N ASN A 853 -83.87 52.42 -32.42
CA ASN A 853 -83.53 53.74 -32.97
C ASN A 853 -84.37 54.91 -32.43
N GLY A 854 -84.62 54.98 -31.12
CA GLY A 854 -85.41 56.05 -30.51
C GLY A 854 -86.92 55.97 -30.78
N ALA A 855 -87.39 54.86 -31.35
CA ALA A 855 -88.81 54.60 -31.60
C ALA A 855 -89.32 53.41 -30.79
N ILE A 856 -90.64 53.35 -30.61
CA ILE A 856 -91.36 52.16 -30.12
C ILE A 856 -91.80 51.35 -31.33
N CYS A 857 -91.42 50.08 -31.36
CA CYS A 857 -91.77 49.15 -32.42
C CYS A 857 -92.70 48.06 -31.88
N VAL A 858 -93.76 47.77 -32.64
CA VAL A 858 -94.74 46.73 -32.35
C VAL A 858 -94.69 45.68 -33.47
N ALA A 859 -94.15 44.50 -33.18
CA ALA A 859 -94.15 43.39 -34.12
C ALA A 859 -95.42 42.54 -33.97
N ASN A 860 -95.84 41.93 -35.08
CA ASN A 860 -96.95 40.96 -35.20
C ASN A 860 -98.35 41.51 -34.88
N ASN A 861 -98.59 42.81 -35.07
CA ASN A 861 -99.92 43.41 -35.02
C ASN A 861 -100.65 43.30 -36.40
N GLU A 862 -100.77 42.09 -36.94
CA GLU A 862 -101.30 41.87 -38.31
C GLU A 862 -102.81 42.13 -38.44
N ALA A 863 -103.55 42.10 -37.32
CA ALA A 863 -104.98 42.44 -37.27
C ALA A 863 -105.26 43.96 -37.26
N THR A 864 -104.21 44.80 -37.32
CA THR A 864 -104.27 46.27 -37.25
C THR A 864 -105.01 46.78 -36.01
N GLU A 865 -104.74 46.17 -34.84
CA GLU A 865 -105.32 46.67 -33.59
C GLU A 865 -104.73 48.03 -33.22
N THR A 866 -105.55 48.87 -32.59
CA THR A 866 -105.13 50.20 -32.15
C THR A 866 -104.02 50.09 -31.11
N ILE A 867 -102.94 50.81 -31.37
CA ILE A 867 -101.81 50.99 -30.47
C ILE A 867 -101.99 52.33 -29.74
N GLU A 868 -102.02 52.27 -28.41
CA GLU A 868 -102.07 53.44 -27.54
C GLU A 868 -100.77 53.50 -26.71
N VAL A 869 -100.07 54.64 -26.75
CA VAL A 869 -98.86 54.85 -25.93
C VAL A 869 -99.12 55.91 -24.88
N TYR A 870 -98.77 55.60 -23.64
CA TYR A 870 -98.93 56.48 -22.49
C TYR A 870 -97.59 56.73 -21.80
N THR A 871 -97.42 57.94 -21.25
CA THR A 871 -96.36 58.19 -20.26
C THR A 871 -96.66 57.41 -18.98
N THR A 872 -95.66 57.22 -18.12
CA THR A 872 -95.84 56.56 -16.81
C THR A 872 -96.78 57.31 -15.85
N GLN A 873 -97.12 58.57 -16.15
CA GLN A 873 -98.12 59.36 -15.43
C GLN A 873 -99.54 59.25 -16.02
N GLY A 874 -99.73 58.42 -17.06
CA GLY A 874 -101.04 58.12 -17.64
C GLY A 874 -101.51 59.07 -18.73
N VAL A 875 -100.64 59.95 -19.24
CA VAL A 875 -100.97 60.85 -20.36
C VAL A 875 -100.77 60.11 -21.68
N LYS A 876 -101.79 60.08 -22.56
CA LYS A 876 -101.71 59.44 -23.89
C LYS A 876 -100.92 60.34 -24.84
N VAL A 877 -99.87 59.80 -25.46
CA VAL A 877 -98.96 60.53 -26.36
C VAL A 877 -99.04 60.06 -27.80
N TYR A 878 -99.62 58.89 -28.05
CA TYR A 878 -99.86 58.35 -29.39
C TYR A 878 -101.09 57.43 -29.41
N GLU A 879 -101.87 57.50 -30.48
CA GLU A 879 -102.98 56.59 -30.79
C GLU A 879 -103.04 56.40 -32.30
N GLY A 880 -102.93 55.14 -32.76
CA GLY A 880 -102.93 54.81 -34.18
C GLY A 880 -102.64 53.34 -34.43
N THR A 881 -102.47 52.97 -35.70
CA THR A 881 -102.18 51.58 -36.10
C THR A 881 -100.76 51.40 -36.64
N ASP A 882 -99.93 52.46 -36.65
CA ASP A 882 -98.56 52.34 -37.13
C ASP A 882 -97.73 51.51 -36.17
N ASN A 883 -97.04 50.50 -36.72
CA ASN A 883 -96.22 49.56 -35.96
C ASN A 883 -94.85 50.12 -35.57
N VAL A 884 -94.50 51.33 -36.02
CA VAL A 884 -93.27 52.04 -35.64
C VAL A 884 -93.65 53.47 -35.27
N ILE A 885 -93.40 53.84 -34.02
CA ILE A 885 -93.90 55.06 -33.39
C ILE A 885 -92.71 55.88 -32.91
N SER A 886 -92.43 56.97 -33.61
CA SER A 886 -91.30 57.87 -33.34
C SER A 886 -91.73 59.32 -33.06
N THR A 887 -93.01 59.65 -33.25
CA THR A 887 -93.53 61.00 -33.02
C THR A 887 -93.98 61.16 -31.56
N ASN A 888 -93.55 62.24 -30.89
CA ASN A 888 -93.80 62.50 -29.46
C ASN A 888 -93.23 61.43 -28.50
N ILE A 889 -92.16 60.74 -28.91
CA ILE A 889 -91.45 59.75 -28.11
C ILE A 889 -90.02 60.24 -27.84
N ASP A 890 -89.60 60.24 -26.57
CA ASP A 890 -88.27 60.66 -26.14
C ASP A 890 -87.37 59.46 -25.79
N LYS A 891 -86.07 59.59 -26.08
CA LYS A 891 -85.06 58.59 -25.76
C LYS A 891 -84.80 58.51 -24.25
N ASP A 892 -84.51 57.30 -23.78
CA ASP A 892 -84.27 56.92 -22.37
C ASP A 892 -85.46 57.14 -21.42
N VAL A 893 -86.67 57.32 -21.97
CA VAL A 893 -87.91 57.48 -21.21
C VAL A 893 -88.77 56.21 -21.28
N MET A 894 -89.43 55.88 -20.17
CA MET A 894 -90.33 54.72 -20.08
C MET A 894 -91.75 55.09 -20.50
N TYR A 895 -92.34 54.23 -21.33
CA TYR A 895 -93.73 54.33 -21.78
C TYR A 895 -94.49 53.04 -21.47
N VAL A 896 -95.80 53.17 -21.29
CA VAL A 896 -96.76 52.06 -21.26
C VAL A 896 -97.38 51.98 -22.64
N VAL A 897 -97.18 50.86 -23.33
CA VAL A 897 -97.70 50.62 -24.67
C VAL A 897 -98.80 49.58 -24.56
N ARG A 898 -99.98 49.95 -25.04
CA ARG A 898 -101.13 49.06 -25.12
C ARG A 898 -101.44 48.77 -26.57
N VAL A 899 -101.61 47.49 -26.90
CA VAL A 899 -102.02 46.99 -28.21
C VAL A 899 -103.22 46.08 -27.97
N GLY A 900 -104.43 46.57 -28.21
CA GLY A 900 -105.64 45.84 -27.85
C GLY A 900 -105.76 45.58 -26.34
N SER A 901 -105.80 44.29 -25.96
CA SER A 901 -105.76 43.83 -24.56
C SER A 901 -104.35 43.62 -24.00
N TYR A 902 -103.32 43.65 -24.85
CA TYR A 902 -101.93 43.48 -24.44
C TYR A 902 -101.35 44.80 -23.92
N VAL A 903 -100.60 44.76 -22.82
CA VAL A 903 -99.96 45.93 -22.21
C VAL A 903 -98.51 45.60 -21.89
N ALA A 904 -97.58 46.44 -22.35
CA ALA A 904 -96.16 46.34 -22.05
C ALA A 904 -95.61 47.67 -21.51
N LYS A 905 -94.57 47.59 -20.69
CA LYS A 905 -93.73 48.74 -20.34
C LYS A 905 -92.43 48.63 -21.11
N ILE A 906 -92.06 49.70 -21.80
CA ILE A 906 -90.82 49.76 -22.57
C ILE A 906 -90.07 51.05 -22.26
N VAL A 907 -88.76 50.95 -22.07
CA VAL A 907 -87.87 52.11 -22.07
C VAL A 907 -87.38 52.29 -23.50
N VAL A 908 -87.62 53.47 -24.06
CA VAL A 908 -87.17 53.77 -25.42
C VAL A 908 -85.67 54.06 -25.39
N ARG A 909 -84.89 53.40 -26.25
CA ARG A 909 -83.43 53.46 -26.26
C ARG A 909 -82.84 53.83 -27.62
#